data_AF-A0A150R5E9-F1
#
_entry.id   AF-A0A150R5E9-F1
#
_cell.length_a   1.000
_cell.length_b   1.000
_cell.length_c   1.000
_cell.angle_alpha   90.00
_cell.angle_beta   90.00
_cell.angle_gamma   90.00
#
_symmetry.space_group_name_H-M   'P 1'
#
loop_
_entity.id
_entity.type
_entity.pdbx_description
1 polymer ?
#
loop_
_entity_poly.entity_id
_entity_poly.type
_entity_poly.pdbx_seq_one_letter_code
_entity_poly.pdbx_strand_id
1 'polypeptide(L)'
;MSASGKSRGRRYSREVQQEDRSAAQLRARLAEVGWLADRHERDVGEDFLVRIYDQGISTGLLFHVQLKSVLDAERRKSKRAPKELRFRLEVKDLEHWEVQTSLVVLLIWDVEQRAGYWQTIPAVIEALDARDAAWREQKTVTVTVPATQGTDDRGLKQLRWIVADRIFPVVAKRSPITLKFNESNGGKKSWRALQDALDRGTRVVFEGAGVPELEMPAWYRRLYGDQGQVERVEITSKPPDRGIPVRVEVYSAEGAAALPYVDLRFTSDGRKQAVLSNEHQQLTFVIEVSLVQDGESTLKLWQRRFGGTVQEAREAAALSFALTRPGSRIRVYAIEGGRHLSDSPAPPAFQDYAEQARVRLEALDKLALIEPRIAAFGSVSLEQGINEDDIVNIDLLHAMCRDGKLERFIDCTFDFDVPASKPENWPNSERKFDIQLDDVKLPLLGVEVPIGRVKVTFVDQESAVATVRQAVAQARVTGEPARVRIEKARIIEEFLDWPRWPRPADVLHDVASAQAGYFTFAQAIEAGFVAATQVETELRVERCGGDVFRLVQFPPSEHEDLVILWLQTEKQGVFSHDTALALHQLSDILPSRRHVTVPSGWELPSNARLDRGTVLHHAEVGPSEIAWMSPIPLTKPLRTLRDCIEKGVSPEIIEQAISEALARGMITQAEVQDLRLASARSA
;
A
#
# COMPACT_ATOMS: atom_id res chain seq x y z
N MET A 1 81.83 31.89 9.58
CA MET A 1 81.66 32.62 8.30
C MET A 1 81.32 31.63 7.20
N SER A 2 80.44 32.04 6.28
CA SER A 2 80.11 31.40 5.00
C SER A 2 79.23 30.14 5.01
N ALA A 3 77.91 30.36 4.90
CA ALA A 3 77.00 29.44 4.20
C ALA A 3 76.24 30.22 3.13
N SER A 4 76.61 30.03 1.87
CA SER A 4 75.93 30.58 0.70
C SER A 4 74.65 29.79 0.41
N GLY A 5 73.49 30.34 0.73
CA GLY A 5 72.19 29.84 0.26
C GLY A 5 71.91 30.36 -1.16
N LYS A 6 72.06 29.50 -2.18
CA LYS A 6 71.67 29.81 -3.57
C LYS A 6 70.15 29.98 -3.68
N SER A 7 69.70 31.09 -4.27
CA SER A 7 68.31 31.27 -4.68
C SER A 7 67.98 30.33 -5.87
N ARG A 8 66.93 29.53 -5.74
CA ARG A 8 66.34 28.79 -6.87
C ARG A 8 65.37 29.74 -7.58
N GLY A 9 65.80 30.33 -8.70
CA GLY A 9 64.88 31.06 -9.58
C GLY A 9 63.77 30.16 -10.13
N ARG A 10 62.52 30.64 -10.14
CA ARG A 10 61.38 29.97 -10.80
C ARG A 10 61.72 29.75 -12.27
N ARG A 11 61.89 28.49 -12.70
CA ARG A 11 62.12 28.12 -14.11
C ARG A 11 60.77 28.06 -14.82
N TYR A 12 60.66 28.68 -15.99
CA TYR A 12 59.54 28.52 -16.93
C TYR A 12 59.57 27.09 -17.49
N SER A 13 58.93 26.15 -16.78
CA SER A 13 58.94 24.72 -17.10
C SER A 13 58.11 24.45 -18.36
N ARG A 14 58.31 23.27 -18.97
CA ARG A 14 57.48 22.83 -20.11
C ARG A 14 56.00 22.72 -19.76
N GLU A 15 55.68 22.40 -18.51
CA GLU A 15 54.31 22.34 -18.00
C GLU A 15 53.69 23.74 -17.95
N VAL A 16 54.38 24.72 -17.39
CA VAL A 16 53.91 26.12 -17.34
C VAL A 16 53.74 26.69 -18.76
N GLN A 17 54.66 26.37 -19.68
CA GLN A 17 54.53 26.74 -21.10
C GLN A 17 53.29 26.14 -21.76
N GLN A 18 52.97 24.89 -21.43
CA GLN A 18 51.80 24.19 -21.97
C GLN A 18 50.51 24.80 -21.42
N GLU A 19 50.47 25.11 -20.13
CA GLU A 19 49.35 25.76 -19.46
C GLU A 19 49.06 27.15 -20.06
N ASP A 20 50.08 28.00 -20.20
CA ASP A 20 49.93 29.33 -20.81
C ASP A 20 49.49 29.24 -22.28
N ARG A 21 49.98 28.24 -23.03
CA ARG A 21 49.54 28.00 -24.41
C ARG A 21 48.09 27.55 -24.49
N SER A 22 47.64 26.62 -23.62
CA SER A 22 46.23 26.21 -23.57
C SER A 22 45.31 27.36 -23.16
N ALA A 23 45.71 28.19 -22.19
CA ALA A 23 44.97 29.36 -21.76
C ALA A 23 44.79 30.35 -22.91
N ALA A 24 45.86 30.67 -23.65
CA ALA A 24 45.79 31.58 -24.79
C ALA A 24 44.90 31.02 -25.93
N GLN A 25 45.02 29.73 -26.23
CA GLN A 25 44.23 29.08 -27.27
C GLN A 25 42.74 29.01 -26.92
N LEU A 26 42.39 28.66 -25.67
CA LEU A 26 41.02 28.66 -25.19
C LEU A 26 40.40 30.06 -25.28
N ARG A 27 41.11 31.09 -24.80
CA ARG A 27 40.63 32.48 -24.89
C ARG A 27 40.35 32.91 -26.32
N ALA A 28 41.24 32.55 -27.26
CA ALA A 28 41.02 32.83 -28.67
C ALA A 28 39.76 32.14 -29.19
N ARG A 29 39.56 30.85 -28.87
CA ARG A 29 38.38 30.08 -29.29
C ARG A 29 37.08 30.65 -28.72
N LEU A 30 37.07 31.03 -27.44
CA LEU A 30 35.89 31.65 -26.82
C LEU A 30 35.60 33.03 -27.42
N ALA A 31 36.63 33.81 -27.75
CA ALA A 31 36.46 35.12 -28.38
C ALA A 31 35.83 35.02 -29.79
N GLU A 32 36.10 33.96 -30.55
CA GLU A 32 35.47 33.71 -31.87
C GLU A 32 33.94 33.66 -31.79
N VAL A 33 33.37 33.19 -30.67
CA VAL A 33 31.92 33.11 -30.43
C VAL A 33 31.39 34.26 -29.56
N GLY A 34 32.19 35.32 -29.34
CA GLY A 34 31.82 36.48 -28.53
C GLY A 34 31.87 36.25 -27.02
N TRP A 35 32.56 35.21 -26.54
CA TRP A 35 32.68 34.93 -25.11
C TRP A 35 34.00 35.49 -24.58
N LEU A 36 33.91 36.43 -23.64
CA LEU A 36 35.06 37.06 -23.02
C LEU A 36 35.52 36.22 -21.83
N ALA A 37 36.73 35.67 -21.90
CA ALA A 37 37.36 34.91 -20.82
C ALA A 37 38.43 35.76 -20.13
N ASP A 38 38.11 36.23 -18.93
CA ASP A 38 38.98 37.01 -18.06
C ASP A 38 39.72 36.08 -17.10
N ARG A 39 41.06 36.16 -17.06
CA ARG A 39 41.87 35.37 -16.12
C ARG A 39 41.81 36.02 -14.75
N HIS A 40 41.63 35.24 -13.70
CA HIS A 40 41.66 35.76 -12.33
C HIS A 40 43.07 36.27 -11.98
N GLU A 41 43.16 37.43 -11.33
CA GLU A 41 44.44 38.04 -10.93
C GLU A 41 45.15 37.27 -9.81
N ARG A 42 44.40 36.47 -9.05
CA ARG A 42 44.90 35.59 -7.99
C ARG A 42 44.35 34.19 -8.21
N ASP A 43 45.20 33.19 -8.02
CA ASP A 43 44.79 31.79 -8.06
C ASP A 43 43.96 31.48 -6.83
N VAL A 44 42.64 31.47 -7.01
CA VAL A 44 41.64 31.24 -5.95
C VAL A 44 40.91 29.92 -6.13
N GLY A 45 41.33 29.11 -7.10
CA GLY A 45 40.70 27.83 -7.42
C GLY A 45 40.36 27.70 -8.89
N GLU A 46 39.72 28.72 -9.51
CA GLU A 46 39.32 28.73 -10.92
C GLU A 46 40.29 29.52 -11.82
N ASP A 47 40.34 29.17 -13.11
CA ASP A 47 41.26 29.79 -14.07
C ASP A 47 40.66 31.01 -14.78
N PHE A 48 39.38 30.95 -15.14
CA PHE A 48 38.69 32.03 -15.87
C PHE A 48 37.30 32.34 -15.33
N LEU A 49 36.91 33.60 -15.45
CA LEU A 49 35.51 34.03 -15.51
C LEU A 49 35.14 34.29 -16.96
N VAL A 50 34.16 33.56 -17.48
CA VAL A 50 33.66 33.70 -18.84
C VAL A 50 32.36 34.50 -18.82
N ARG A 51 32.27 35.53 -19.68
CA ARG A 51 31.08 36.35 -19.91
C ARG A 51 30.62 36.19 -21.35
N ILE A 52 29.35 35.88 -21.56
CA ILE A 52 28.79 35.65 -22.90
C ILE A 52 28.22 36.95 -23.48
N TYR A 53 28.67 37.33 -24.67
CA TYR A 53 28.13 38.46 -25.44
C TYR A 53 27.58 37.98 -26.78
N ASP A 54 26.51 38.62 -27.24
CA ASP A 54 25.99 38.47 -28.59
C ASP A 54 26.14 39.79 -29.32
N GLN A 55 26.83 39.80 -30.47
CA GLN A 55 27.03 41.01 -31.29
C GLN A 55 27.55 42.22 -30.48
N GLY A 56 28.40 41.96 -29.47
CA GLY A 56 28.97 42.99 -28.58
C GLY A 56 28.07 43.40 -27.40
N ILE A 57 26.85 42.85 -27.27
CA ILE A 57 25.92 43.13 -26.18
C ILE A 57 26.00 42.02 -25.14
N SER A 58 26.15 42.37 -23.86
CA SER A 58 26.20 41.38 -22.78
C SER A 58 24.87 40.64 -22.64
N THR A 59 24.92 39.30 -22.61
CA THR A 59 23.72 38.48 -22.35
C THR A 59 23.35 38.45 -20.86
N GLY A 60 24.28 38.83 -19.98
CA GLY A 60 24.17 38.65 -18.53
C GLY A 60 24.56 37.24 -18.06
N LEU A 61 24.83 36.31 -18.97
CA LEU A 61 25.32 34.97 -18.63
C LEU A 61 26.81 35.00 -18.33
N LEU A 62 27.17 34.33 -17.23
CA LEU A 62 28.56 34.12 -16.82
C LEU A 62 28.73 32.75 -16.18
N PHE A 63 29.94 32.21 -16.26
CA PHE A 63 30.34 30.97 -15.60
C PHE A 63 31.85 30.96 -15.37
N HIS A 64 32.30 30.13 -14.44
CA HIS A 64 33.72 29.91 -14.20
C HIS A 64 34.23 28.71 -14.96
N VAL A 65 35.50 28.76 -15.36
CA VAL A 65 36.19 27.63 -15.98
C VAL A 65 37.36 27.21 -15.12
N GLN A 66 37.39 25.93 -14.77
CA GLN A 66 38.62 25.24 -14.39
C GLN A 66 39.25 24.63 -15.62
N LEU A 67 40.41 25.12 -16.04
CA LEU A 67 41.16 24.62 -17.18
C LEU A 67 42.14 23.52 -16.76
N LYS A 68 42.17 22.42 -17.51
CA LYS A 68 43.26 21.44 -17.49
C LYS A 68 43.85 21.30 -18.88
N SER A 69 45.16 21.34 -18.96
CA SER A 69 45.90 21.28 -20.22
C SER A 69 46.40 19.87 -20.53
N VAL A 70 46.28 19.44 -21.78
CA VAL A 70 46.91 18.22 -22.31
C VAL A 70 47.54 18.49 -23.67
N LEU A 71 48.61 17.76 -24.02
CA LEU A 71 49.18 17.81 -25.37
C LEU A 71 48.30 17.06 -26.37
N ASP A 72 47.78 15.90 -25.96
CA ASP A 72 46.98 14.99 -26.78
C ASP A 72 45.93 14.32 -25.89
N ALA A 73 44.66 14.65 -26.10
CA ALA A 73 43.53 14.17 -25.33
C ALA A 73 43.25 12.67 -25.55
N GLU A 74 43.66 12.07 -26.67
CA GLU A 74 43.47 10.64 -26.92
C GLU A 74 44.17 9.78 -25.86
N ARG A 75 45.31 10.25 -25.34
CA ARG A 75 46.07 9.58 -24.28
C ARG A 75 45.34 9.51 -22.94
N ARG A 76 44.27 10.29 -22.77
CA ARG A 76 43.43 10.32 -21.56
C ARG A 76 42.19 9.43 -21.67
N LYS A 77 41.98 8.79 -22.83
CA LYS A 77 40.91 7.81 -23.04
C LYS A 77 41.35 6.42 -22.59
N SER A 78 40.42 5.67 -22.02
CA SER A 78 40.64 4.26 -21.69
C SER A 78 40.24 3.37 -22.86
N LYS A 79 40.96 2.25 -23.09
CA LYS A 79 40.56 1.22 -24.07
C LYS A 79 39.14 0.68 -23.83
N ARG A 80 38.66 0.70 -22.59
CA ARG A 80 37.30 0.23 -22.21
C ARG A 80 36.23 1.31 -22.34
N ALA A 81 36.60 2.59 -22.45
CA ALA A 81 35.68 3.73 -22.51
C ALA A 81 36.28 4.83 -23.40
N PRO A 82 36.29 4.64 -24.74
CA PRO A 82 36.95 5.56 -25.68
C PRO A 82 36.22 6.90 -25.84
N LYS A 83 35.03 7.06 -25.25
CA LYS A 83 34.21 8.27 -25.32
C LYS A 83 34.40 9.21 -24.12
N GLU A 84 35.30 8.90 -23.19
CA GLU A 84 35.49 9.66 -21.96
C GLU A 84 36.97 9.97 -21.71
N LEU A 85 37.25 11.18 -21.26
CA LEU A 85 38.56 11.63 -20.82
C LEU A 85 38.64 11.56 -19.29
N ARG A 86 39.72 11.02 -18.74
CA ARG A 86 39.86 10.79 -17.30
C ARG A 86 40.89 11.72 -16.66
N PHE A 87 40.48 12.35 -15.56
CA PHE A 87 41.32 13.27 -14.79
C PHE A 87 41.18 13.04 -13.29
N ARG A 88 42.27 13.28 -12.57
CA ARG A 88 42.28 13.23 -11.11
C ARG A 88 42.14 14.64 -10.58
N LEU A 89 41.15 14.86 -9.71
CA LEU A 89 40.91 16.14 -9.03
C LEU A 89 40.98 15.95 -7.52
N GLU A 90 41.31 17.02 -6.79
CA GLU A 90 41.20 17.02 -5.33
C GLU A 90 39.74 17.15 -4.92
N VAL A 91 39.32 16.36 -3.93
CA VAL A 91 37.92 16.34 -3.49
C VAL A 91 37.51 17.70 -2.90
N LYS A 92 38.42 18.35 -2.17
CA LYS A 92 38.21 19.70 -1.61
C LYS A 92 37.82 20.75 -2.68
N ASP A 93 38.31 20.61 -3.92
CA ASP A 93 38.02 21.55 -5.00
C ASP A 93 36.60 21.30 -5.54
N LEU A 94 36.20 20.03 -5.65
CA LEU A 94 34.83 19.66 -6.04
C LEU A 94 33.81 20.11 -4.99
N GLU A 95 34.09 19.90 -3.70
CA GLU A 95 33.25 20.38 -2.60
C GLU A 95 33.15 21.92 -2.59
N HIS A 96 34.26 22.62 -2.87
CA HIS A 96 34.26 24.07 -3.00
C HIS A 96 33.35 24.54 -4.15
N TRP A 97 33.46 23.91 -5.32
CA TRP A 97 32.67 24.27 -6.50
C TRP A 97 31.20 23.84 -6.43
N GLU A 98 30.87 22.82 -5.65
CA GLU A 98 29.50 22.36 -5.42
C GLU A 98 28.63 23.47 -4.79
N VAL A 99 29.20 24.18 -3.81
CA VAL A 99 28.52 25.22 -3.05
C VAL A 99 28.59 26.61 -3.68
N GLN A 100 29.31 26.78 -4.80
CA GLN A 100 29.40 28.07 -5.49
C GLN A 100 28.09 28.44 -6.20
N THR A 101 27.74 29.73 -6.12
CA THR A 101 26.55 30.27 -6.80
C THR A 101 26.69 30.19 -8.32
N SER A 102 27.83 30.64 -8.84
CA SER A 102 28.17 30.60 -10.26
C SER A 102 28.53 29.18 -10.69
N LEU A 103 28.11 28.79 -11.90
CA LEU A 103 28.45 27.48 -12.46
C LEU A 103 29.95 27.37 -12.72
N VAL A 104 30.58 26.31 -12.23
CA VAL A 104 31.96 25.95 -12.60
C VAL A 104 31.94 24.86 -13.67
N VAL A 105 32.76 25.04 -14.69
CA VAL A 105 32.91 24.12 -15.82
C VAL A 105 34.34 23.60 -15.82
N LEU A 106 34.49 22.29 -15.71
CA LEU A 106 35.78 21.63 -15.93
C LEU A 106 36.01 21.53 -17.43
N LEU A 107 37.05 22.21 -17.94
CA LEU A 107 37.40 22.24 -19.35
C LEU A 107 38.80 21.67 -19.55
N ILE A 108 38.89 20.65 -20.39
CA ILE A 108 40.12 19.99 -20.80
C ILE A 108 40.51 20.52 -22.17
N TRP A 109 41.69 21.10 -22.31
CA TRP A 109 42.17 21.66 -23.57
C TRP A 109 43.33 20.85 -24.16
N ASP A 110 43.13 20.39 -25.39
CA ASP A 110 44.15 19.76 -26.23
C ASP A 110 44.93 20.83 -27.02
N VAL A 111 46.22 20.96 -26.70
CA VAL A 111 47.09 22.00 -27.26
C VAL A 111 47.48 21.72 -28.71
N GLU A 112 47.58 20.46 -29.11
CA GLU A 112 47.97 20.04 -30.46
C GLU A 112 46.79 20.16 -31.43
N GLN A 113 45.62 19.64 -31.03
CA GLN A 113 44.39 19.70 -31.81
C GLN A 113 43.68 21.05 -31.72
N ARG A 114 44.07 21.90 -30.76
CA ARG A 114 43.41 23.20 -30.46
C ARG A 114 41.91 23.03 -30.21
N ALA A 115 41.55 21.99 -29.48
CA ALA A 115 40.17 21.62 -29.18
C ALA A 115 40.01 21.40 -27.68
N GLY A 116 38.88 21.84 -27.13
CA GLY A 116 38.51 21.60 -25.75
C GLY A 116 37.38 20.60 -25.60
N TYR A 117 37.29 20.00 -24.42
CA TYR A 117 36.20 19.14 -23.97
C TYR A 117 35.77 19.59 -22.58
N TRP A 118 34.47 19.58 -22.29
CA TRP A 118 33.99 20.13 -21.03
C TRP A 118 32.94 19.26 -20.36
N GLN A 119 32.81 19.44 -19.05
CA GLN A 119 31.72 18.93 -18.23
C GLN A 119 31.47 19.91 -17.09
N THR A 120 30.21 20.04 -16.66
CA THR A 120 29.87 20.90 -15.52
C THR A 120 30.17 20.20 -14.19
N ILE A 121 30.61 20.93 -13.18
CA ILE A 121 30.87 20.34 -11.86
C ILE A 121 29.63 19.66 -11.25
N PRO A 122 28.40 20.24 -11.32
CA PRO A 122 27.20 19.53 -10.87
C PRO A 122 27.01 18.16 -11.53
N ALA A 123 27.21 18.05 -12.85
CA ALA A 123 27.10 16.77 -13.55
C ALA A 123 28.23 15.79 -13.19
N VAL A 124 29.44 16.30 -12.90
CA VAL A 124 30.54 15.47 -12.37
C VAL A 124 30.14 14.88 -11.01
N ILE A 125 29.61 15.71 -10.11
CA ILE A 125 29.21 15.29 -8.76
C ILE A 125 28.06 14.29 -8.82
N GLU A 126 27.02 14.55 -9.60
CA GLU A 126 25.89 13.63 -9.80
C GLU A 126 26.35 12.25 -10.29
N ALA A 127 27.29 12.22 -11.24
CA ALA A 127 27.86 10.96 -11.74
C ALA A 127 28.72 10.22 -10.70
N LEU A 128 29.40 10.96 -9.81
CA LEU A 128 30.15 10.35 -8.70
C LEU A 128 29.21 9.80 -7.62
N ASP A 129 28.14 10.53 -7.29
CA ASP A 129 27.14 10.13 -6.30
C ASP A 129 26.37 8.89 -6.71
N ALA A 130 25.97 8.83 -7.97
CA ALA A 130 25.32 7.65 -8.54
C ALA A 130 26.23 6.41 -8.55
N ARG A 131 27.55 6.59 -8.51
CA ARG A 131 28.52 5.50 -8.57
C ARG A 131 28.93 4.99 -7.19
N ASP A 132 29.34 5.89 -6.30
CA ASP A 132 29.80 5.59 -4.94
C ASP A 132 29.93 6.85 -4.10
N ALA A 133 28.95 7.15 -3.26
CA ALA A 133 28.92 8.35 -2.41
C ALA A 133 30.13 8.49 -1.45
N ALA A 134 30.89 7.41 -1.18
CA ALA A 134 32.09 7.44 -0.34
C ALA A 134 33.28 8.17 -1.00
N TRP A 135 33.15 8.60 -2.27
CA TRP A 135 34.17 9.40 -2.95
C TRP A 135 34.54 10.69 -2.19
N ARG A 136 33.61 11.25 -1.42
CA ARG A 136 33.81 12.48 -0.62
C ARG A 136 34.82 12.31 0.52
N GLU A 137 35.06 11.08 0.99
CA GLU A 137 36.04 10.82 2.06
C GLU A 137 37.49 10.71 1.53
N GLN A 138 37.66 10.71 0.21
CA GLN A 138 38.95 10.52 -0.43
C GLN A 138 39.70 11.85 -0.58
N LYS A 139 41.03 11.83 -0.63
CA LYS A 139 41.81 13.04 -0.94
C LYS A 139 41.63 13.50 -2.39
N THR A 140 41.42 12.55 -3.29
CA THR A 140 41.32 12.80 -4.73
C THR A 140 40.42 11.77 -5.37
N VAL A 141 39.70 12.16 -6.41
CA VAL A 141 38.81 11.28 -7.18
C VAL A 141 39.12 11.37 -8.66
N THR A 142 38.84 10.29 -9.41
CA THR A 142 38.92 10.31 -10.88
C THR A 142 37.56 10.68 -11.46
N VAL A 143 37.53 11.79 -12.20
CA VAL A 143 36.34 12.30 -12.89
C VAL A 143 36.43 12.02 -14.38
N THR A 144 35.28 12.00 -15.05
CA THR A 144 35.17 11.79 -16.49
C THR A 144 34.60 13.02 -17.19
N VAL A 145 35.18 13.36 -18.34
CA VAL A 145 34.69 14.41 -19.24
C VAL A 145 34.31 13.76 -20.57
N PRO A 146 33.06 13.88 -21.05
CA PRO A 146 32.64 13.26 -22.30
C PRO A 146 33.39 13.85 -23.50
N ALA A 147 34.02 13.01 -24.31
CA ALA A 147 34.71 13.42 -25.54
C ALA A 147 33.74 13.93 -26.63
N THR A 148 32.43 13.73 -26.44
CA THR A 148 31.36 14.26 -27.30
C THR A 148 30.95 15.69 -26.95
N GLN A 149 31.35 16.22 -25.79
CA GLN A 149 31.06 17.59 -25.35
C GLN A 149 32.27 18.48 -25.62
N GLY A 150 32.40 18.95 -26.87
CA GLY A 150 33.54 19.74 -27.33
C GLY A 150 33.37 21.26 -27.16
N THR A 151 34.40 22.02 -27.49
CA THR A 151 34.35 23.49 -27.65
C THR A 151 34.12 23.91 -29.11
N ASP A 152 33.57 23.02 -29.94
CA ASP A 152 33.03 23.36 -31.25
C ASP A 152 31.75 24.20 -31.10
N ASP A 153 31.23 24.76 -32.20
CA ASP A 153 30.06 25.66 -32.13
C ASP A 153 28.85 24.97 -31.51
N ARG A 154 28.68 23.67 -31.78
CA ARG A 154 27.62 22.84 -31.20
C ARG A 154 27.79 22.70 -29.69
N GLY A 155 28.98 22.31 -29.23
CA GLY A 155 29.22 22.10 -27.81
C GLY A 155 29.20 23.40 -27.00
N LEU A 156 29.69 24.52 -27.55
CA LEU A 156 29.54 25.83 -26.89
C LEU A 156 28.08 26.28 -26.85
N LYS A 157 27.27 26.01 -27.88
CA LYS A 157 25.81 26.27 -27.84
C LYS A 157 25.13 25.49 -26.72
N GLN A 158 25.48 24.21 -26.55
CA GLN A 158 24.97 23.38 -25.46
C GLN A 158 25.40 23.91 -24.09
N LEU A 159 26.67 24.31 -23.93
CA LEU A 159 27.16 24.89 -22.68
C LEU A 159 26.40 26.17 -22.33
N ARG A 160 26.15 27.05 -23.32
CA ARG A 160 25.33 28.25 -23.12
C ARG A 160 23.94 27.93 -22.60
N TRP A 161 23.28 26.90 -23.13
CA TRP A 161 21.95 26.49 -22.68
C TRP A 161 21.96 26.04 -21.21
N ILE A 162 22.97 25.26 -20.81
CA ILE A 162 23.12 24.84 -19.41
C ILE A 162 23.32 26.05 -18.47
N VAL A 163 24.13 27.03 -18.88
CA VAL A 163 24.32 28.28 -18.11
C VAL A 163 23.02 29.09 -18.05
N ALA A 164 22.27 29.14 -19.15
CA ALA A 164 21.00 29.85 -19.24
C ALA A 164 19.92 29.23 -18.34
N ASP A 165 19.78 27.90 -18.30
CA ASP A 165 18.79 27.18 -17.49
C ASP A 165 18.94 27.47 -15.99
N ARG A 166 20.17 27.69 -15.51
CA ARG A 166 20.45 28.04 -14.11
C ARG A 166 19.99 29.46 -13.74
N ILE A 167 19.97 30.38 -14.71
CA ILE A 167 19.61 31.80 -14.52
C ILE A 167 18.14 32.07 -14.90
N PHE A 168 17.55 31.20 -15.72
CA PHE A 168 16.18 31.28 -16.22
C PHE A 168 15.12 31.64 -15.15
N PRO A 169 15.09 31.01 -13.95
CA PRO A 169 14.07 31.29 -12.94
C PRO A 169 14.06 32.75 -12.45
N VAL A 170 15.17 33.48 -12.58
CA VAL A 170 15.31 34.88 -12.15
C VAL A 170 14.83 35.85 -13.22
N VAL A 171 15.03 35.52 -14.51
CA VAL A 171 14.78 36.40 -15.66
C VAL A 171 13.35 36.27 -16.20
N ALA A 172 12.73 35.10 -16.08
CA ALA A 172 11.37 34.83 -16.57
C ALA A 172 10.29 35.53 -15.73
N LYS A 173 10.26 36.87 -15.74
CA LYS A 173 9.19 37.69 -15.19
C LYS A 173 8.52 38.50 -16.31
N ARG A 174 7.35 38.02 -16.74
CA ARG A 174 6.25 38.76 -17.40
C ARG A 174 6.19 38.88 -18.95
N SER A 175 6.90 38.08 -19.74
CA SER A 175 6.63 37.99 -21.20
C SER A 175 6.34 36.54 -21.63
N PRO A 176 5.16 36.26 -22.20
CA PRO A 176 4.78 34.91 -22.61
C PRO A 176 5.57 34.45 -23.85
N ILE A 177 5.68 33.14 -24.02
CA ILE A 177 6.04 32.52 -25.30
C ILE A 177 4.76 32.50 -26.15
N THR A 178 4.82 32.97 -27.38
CA THR A 178 3.66 33.01 -28.28
C THR A 178 3.72 31.84 -29.28
N LEU A 179 2.62 31.08 -29.37
CA LEU A 179 2.44 30.01 -30.36
C LEU A 179 1.51 30.50 -31.48
N LYS A 180 1.98 30.51 -32.72
CA LYS A 180 1.20 30.89 -33.91
C LYS A 180 0.85 29.65 -34.73
N PHE A 181 -0.44 29.48 -35.03
CA PHE A 181 -0.95 28.35 -35.79
C PHE A 181 -1.37 28.81 -37.19
N ASN A 182 -0.65 28.35 -38.22
CA ASN A 182 -0.96 28.71 -39.61
C ASN A 182 -2.09 27.85 -40.18
N GLU A 183 -3.16 28.49 -40.66
CA GLU A 183 -4.34 27.81 -41.19
C GLU A 183 -4.05 26.88 -42.37
N SER A 184 -3.08 27.22 -43.23
CA SER A 184 -2.78 26.50 -44.47
C SER A 184 -2.13 25.12 -44.31
N ASN A 185 -1.55 24.83 -43.13
CA ASN A 185 -0.77 23.60 -42.87
C ASN A 185 -1.37 22.72 -41.77
N GLY A 186 -2.70 22.71 -41.62
CA GLY A 186 -3.35 21.96 -40.55
C GLY A 186 -3.33 22.64 -39.18
N GLY A 187 -2.93 23.91 -39.10
CA GLY A 187 -2.87 24.67 -37.86
C GLY A 187 -4.22 24.77 -37.13
N LYS A 188 -5.36 24.72 -37.84
CA LYS A 188 -6.69 24.64 -37.21
C LYS A 188 -6.89 23.35 -36.41
N LYS A 189 -6.35 22.23 -36.88
CA LYS A 189 -6.36 20.95 -36.16
C LYS A 189 -5.42 21.01 -34.95
N SER A 190 -4.21 21.52 -35.14
CA SER A 190 -3.22 21.69 -34.05
C SER A 190 -3.74 22.63 -32.95
N TRP A 191 -4.38 23.74 -33.32
CA TRP A 191 -5.00 24.68 -32.37
C TRP A 191 -6.11 24.02 -31.55
N ARG A 192 -7.02 23.26 -32.20
CA ARG A 192 -8.06 22.50 -31.49
C ARG A 192 -7.48 21.46 -30.55
N ALA A 193 -6.44 20.76 -30.98
CA ALA A 193 -5.73 19.79 -30.14
C ALA A 193 -5.09 20.46 -28.92
N LEU A 194 -4.48 21.65 -29.09
CA LEU A 194 -3.97 22.43 -27.96
C LEU A 194 -5.09 22.84 -27.00
N GLN A 195 -6.21 23.35 -27.53
CA GLN A 195 -7.34 23.77 -26.70
C GLN A 195 -7.91 22.61 -25.87
N ASP A 196 -8.10 21.44 -26.48
CA ASP A 196 -8.58 20.23 -25.79
C ASP A 196 -7.56 19.77 -24.73
N ALA A 197 -6.27 19.78 -25.06
CA ALA A 197 -5.20 19.44 -24.11
C ALA A 197 -5.14 20.39 -22.91
N LEU A 198 -5.28 21.71 -23.14
CA LEU A 198 -5.34 22.70 -22.06
C LEU A 198 -6.62 22.57 -21.22
N ASP A 199 -7.75 22.23 -21.83
CA ASP A 199 -9.02 22.07 -21.12
C ASP A 199 -9.02 20.80 -20.25
N ARG A 200 -8.38 19.71 -20.71
CA ARG A 200 -8.32 18.41 -20.01
C ARG A 200 -7.05 18.17 -19.17
N GLY A 201 -6.02 18.98 -19.37
CA GLY A 201 -4.70 18.79 -18.78
C GLY A 201 -3.93 17.61 -19.39
N THR A 202 -4.26 17.20 -20.62
CA THR A 202 -3.61 16.07 -21.29
C THR A 202 -2.35 16.49 -22.06
N ARG A 203 -1.53 15.49 -22.41
CA ARG A 203 -0.34 15.69 -23.23
C ARG A 203 -0.72 15.90 -24.70
N VAL A 204 -0.11 16.90 -25.34
CA VAL A 204 -0.21 17.12 -26.80
C VAL A 204 1.19 17.29 -27.40
N VAL A 205 1.40 16.66 -28.55
CA VAL A 205 2.67 16.68 -29.29
C VAL A 205 2.40 17.17 -30.71
N PHE A 206 3.18 18.13 -31.16
CA PHE A 206 3.18 18.65 -32.53
C PHE A 206 4.50 18.30 -33.21
N GLU A 207 4.44 17.67 -34.38
CA GLU A 207 5.60 17.30 -35.21
C GLU A 207 5.33 17.64 -36.69
N GLY A 208 6.39 17.87 -37.47
CA GLY A 208 6.30 18.14 -38.90
C GLY A 208 5.48 19.39 -39.26
N ALA A 209 4.59 19.28 -40.25
CA ALA A 209 3.77 20.40 -40.72
C ALA A 209 2.78 20.95 -39.67
N GLY A 210 2.53 20.21 -38.59
CA GLY A 210 1.62 20.60 -37.51
C GLY A 210 2.26 21.42 -36.40
N VAL A 211 3.58 21.65 -36.43
CA VAL A 211 4.31 22.43 -35.42
C VAL A 211 3.92 23.92 -35.49
N PRO A 212 3.47 24.53 -34.38
CA PRO A 212 3.20 25.96 -34.35
C PRO A 212 4.50 26.76 -34.51
N GLU A 213 4.42 27.92 -35.15
CA GLU A 213 5.53 28.87 -35.14
C GLU A 213 5.67 29.45 -33.72
N LEU A 214 6.88 29.38 -33.16
CA LEU A 214 7.18 29.90 -31.82
C LEU A 214 7.83 31.26 -31.93
N GLU A 215 7.15 32.28 -31.39
CA GLU A 215 7.76 33.58 -31.19
C GLU A 215 8.30 33.66 -29.77
N MET A 216 9.62 33.48 -29.66
CA MET A 216 10.34 33.57 -28.39
C MET A 216 10.50 35.03 -27.98
N PRO A 217 10.25 35.39 -26.71
CA PRO A 217 10.43 36.75 -26.22
C PRO A 217 11.91 37.16 -26.24
N ALA A 218 12.17 38.47 -26.25
CA ALA A 218 13.52 39.02 -26.35
C ALA A 218 14.47 38.51 -25.24
N TRP A 219 13.98 38.32 -24.02
CA TRP A 219 14.76 37.76 -22.93
C TRP A 219 15.21 36.32 -23.22
N TYR A 220 14.36 35.51 -23.87
CA TYR A 220 14.69 34.12 -24.19
C TYR A 220 15.79 34.05 -25.25
N ARG A 221 15.65 34.84 -26.33
CA ARG A 221 16.69 34.92 -27.38
C ARG A 221 18.02 35.42 -26.79
N ARG A 222 17.99 36.37 -25.87
CA ARG A 222 19.19 36.85 -25.17
C ARG A 222 19.90 35.75 -24.37
N LEU A 223 19.18 34.86 -23.70
CA LEU A 223 19.79 33.78 -22.92
C LEU A 223 20.20 32.60 -23.79
N TYR A 224 19.31 32.12 -24.67
CA TYR A 224 19.49 30.86 -25.39
C TYR A 224 20.02 31.01 -26.83
N GLY A 225 20.12 32.24 -27.34
CA GLY A 225 20.45 32.52 -28.74
C GLY A 225 19.32 32.12 -29.69
N ASP A 226 19.59 32.19 -30.99
CA ASP A 226 18.65 31.75 -32.01
C ASP A 226 18.58 30.21 -32.08
N GLN A 227 17.37 29.67 -31.91
CA GLN A 227 17.13 28.24 -31.76
C GLN A 227 17.07 27.47 -33.09
N GLY A 228 17.12 28.14 -34.23
CA GLY A 228 16.82 27.50 -35.52
C GLY A 228 15.34 27.11 -35.60
N GLN A 229 15.00 26.21 -36.52
CA GLN A 229 13.63 25.74 -36.71
C GLN A 229 13.27 24.69 -35.64
N VAL A 230 12.17 24.90 -34.92
CA VAL A 230 11.65 23.92 -33.95
C VAL A 230 10.95 22.79 -34.72
N GLU A 231 11.40 21.56 -34.53
CA GLU A 231 10.87 20.37 -35.23
C GLU A 231 9.75 19.66 -34.44
N ARG A 232 9.69 19.89 -33.13
CA ARG A 232 8.74 19.26 -32.22
C ARG A 232 8.40 20.19 -31.06
N VAL A 233 7.10 20.27 -30.73
CA VAL A 233 6.60 20.95 -29.52
C VAL A 233 5.77 19.95 -28.73
N GLU A 234 6.09 19.81 -27.45
CA GLU A 234 5.37 18.97 -26.51
C GLU A 234 4.86 19.82 -25.36
N ILE A 235 3.56 19.74 -25.09
CA ILE A 235 2.90 20.46 -24.00
C ILE A 235 2.21 19.42 -23.13
N THR A 236 2.52 19.44 -21.85
CA THR A 236 1.91 18.56 -20.84
C THR A 236 1.52 19.40 -19.62
N SER A 237 0.45 19.00 -18.95
CA SER A 237 0.16 19.55 -17.62
C SER A 237 1.23 19.06 -16.63
N LYS A 238 1.57 19.93 -15.67
CA LYS A 238 2.35 19.58 -14.48
C LYS A 238 1.41 19.74 -13.28
N PRO A 239 0.60 18.73 -12.97
CA PRO A 239 -0.34 18.82 -11.87
C PRO A 239 0.39 19.05 -10.54
N PRO A 240 -0.27 19.67 -9.55
CA PRO A 240 0.32 19.84 -8.24
C PRO A 240 0.56 18.47 -7.58
N ASP A 241 1.75 18.26 -7.02
CA ASP A 241 2.06 17.07 -6.22
C ASP A 241 1.49 17.22 -4.81
N ARG A 242 0.16 17.28 -4.73
CA ARG A 242 -0.60 17.30 -3.48
C ARG A 242 -1.61 16.16 -3.48
N GLY A 243 -1.64 15.44 -2.37
CA GLY A 243 -2.60 14.38 -2.09
C GLY A 243 -3.89 14.92 -1.47
N ILE A 244 -5.00 14.25 -1.75
CA ILE A 244 -6.26 14.41 -1.04
C ILE A 244 -6.55 13.08 -0.34
N PRO A 245 -6.22 12.95 0.95
CA PRO A 245 -6.46 11.72 1.69
C PRO A 245 -7.95 11.54 1.94
N VAL A 246 -8.51 10.43 1.45
CA VAL A 246 -9.93 10.08 1.58
C VAL A 246 -10.12 8.68 2.14
N ARG A 247 -11.25 8.48 2.83
CA ARG A 247 -11.80 7.16 3.18
C ARG A 247 -12.92 6.86 2.21
N VAL A 248 -12.91 5.67 1.60
CA VAL A 248 -13.97 5.21 0.69
C VAL A 248 -14.73 4.08 1.35
N GLU A 249 -16.05 4.21 1.40
CA GLU A 249 -16.92 3.22 2.01
C GLU A 249 -17.94 2.73 1.02
N VAL A 250 -18.19 1.43 1.02
CA VAL A 250 -19.29 0.81 0.30
C VAL A 250 -20.24 0.27 1.35
N TYR A 251 -21.50 0.70 1.31
CA TYR A 251 -22.52 0.22 2.22
C TYR A 251 -23.69 -0.36 1.44
N SER A 252 -24.23 -1.45 1.99
CA SER A 252 -25.37 -2.20 1.49
C SER A 252 -26.30 -2.57 2.66
N ALA A 253 -27.46 -3.13 2.37
CA ALA A 253 -28.37 -3.63 3.41
C ALA A 253 -27.77 -4.77 4.26
N GLU A 254 -26.73 -5.44 3.75
CA GLU A 254 -26.16 -6.67 4.33
C GLU A 254 -24.79 -6.45 4.98
N GLY A 255 -24.23 -5.24 4.86
CA GLY A 255 -22.93 -4.91 5.42
C GLY A 255 -22.27 -3.72 4.74
N ALA A 256 -21.14 -3.30 5.33
CA ALA A 256 -20.29 -2.25 4.80
C ALA A 256 -18.84 -2.72 4.72
N ALA A 257 -18.11 -2.21 3.74
CA ALA A 257 -16.68 -2.42 3.56
C ALA A 257 -16.02 -1.08 3.26
N ALA A 258 -14.76 -0.89 3.67
CA ALA A 258 -14.08 0.39 3.53
C ALA A 258 -12.64 0.23 3.07
N LEU A 259 -12.18 1.21 2.28
CA LEU A 259 -10.78 1.53 2.09
C LEU A 259 -10.46 2.69 3.05
N PRO A 260 -9.80 2.42 4.20
CA PRO A 260 -9.66 3.38 5.28
C PRO A 260 -8.79 4.58 4.89
N TYR A 261 -7.87 4.38 3.95
CA TYR A 261 -6.97 5.41 3.46
C TYR A 261 -6.70 5.26 1.97
N VAL A 262 -7.07 6.27 1.20
CA VAL A 262 -6.78 6.42 -0.22
C VAL A 262 -6.23 7.82 -0.44
N ASP A 263 -4.99 7.94 -0.91
CA ASP A 263 -4.39 9.21 -1.30
C ASP A 263 -4.77 9.48 -2.76
N LEU A 264 -5.67 10.43 -3.03
CA LEU A 264 -6.02 10.83 -4.40
C LEU A 264 -5.12 11.97 -4.85
N ARG A 265 -4.31 11.74 -5.90
CA ARG A 265 -3.43 12.76 -6.48
C ARG A 265 -3.88 13.16 -7.87
N PHE A 266 -3.66 14.42 -8.23
CA PHE A 266 -3.93 14.92 -9.57
C PHE A 266 -3.03 14.22 -10.59
N THR A 267 -3.63 13.45 -11.50
CA THR A 267 -2.96 12.86 -12.66
C THR A 267 -3.01 13.80 -13.87
N SER A 268 -4.10 14.57 -13.97
CA SER A 268 -4.19 15.71 -14.89
C SER A 268 -4.93 16.88 -14.23
N ASP A 269 -4.50 18.09 -14.58
CA ASP A 269 -5.12 19.33 -14.13
C ASP A 269 -5.22 20.26 -15.34
N GLY A 270 -6.44 20.41 -15.85
CA GLY A 270 -6.80 21.24 -17.01
C GLY A 270 -7.78 22.34 -16.62
N ARG A 271 -8.02 23.28 -17.54
CA ARG A 271 -8.88 24.44 -17.27
C ARG A 271 -10.33 24.07 -16.95
N LYS A 272 -10.82 22.95 -17.49
CA LYS A 272 -12.22 22.51 -17.37
C LYS A 272 -12.36 21.12 -16.77
N GLN A 273 -11.27 20.37 -16.64
CA GLN A 273 -11.29 19.02 -16.09
C GLN A 273 -10.05 18.78 -15.24
N ALA A 274 -10.24 18.16 -14.09
CA ALA A 274 -9.18 17.59 -13.28
C ALA A 274 -9.44 16.10 -13.09
N VAL A 275 -8.39 15.29 -13.12
CA VAL A 275 -8.46 13.86 -12.85
C VAL A 275 -7.58 13.55 -11.65
N LEU A 276 -8.15 12.86 -10.68
CA LEU A 276 -7.45 12.41 -9.48
C LEU A 276 -7.45 10.89 -9.43
N SER A 277 -6.33 10.31 -9.02
CA SER A 277 -6.20 8.86 -8.89
C SER A 277 -5.22 8.46 -7.79
N ASN A 278 -5.45 7.28 -7.23
CA ASN A 278 -4.54 6.60 -6.32
C ASN A 278 -3.63 5.58 -7.02
N GLU A 279 -3.48 5.62 -8.35
CA GLU A 279 -2.61 4.69 -9.11
C GLU A 279 -1.15 4.64 -8.63
N HIS A 280 -0.67 5.71 -7.99
CA HIS A 280 0.64 5.76 -7.36
C HIS A 280 0.75 4.90 -6.09
N GLN A 281 -0.38 4.58 -5.45
CA GLN A 281 -0.44 3.65 -4.33
C GLN A 281 -0.49 2.20 -4.83
N GLN A 282 0.04 1.28 -4.02
CA GLN A 282 0.01 -0.16 -4.27
C GLN A 282 -1.22 -0.81 -3.61
N LEU A 283 -2.39 -0.18 -3.71
CA LEU A 283 -3.65 -0.74 -3.20
C LEU A 283 -4.26 -1.76 -4.18
N THR A 284 -5.13 -2.63 -3.68
CA THR A 284 -5.86 -3.63 -4.47
C THR A 284 -6.86 -2.98 -5.43
N PHE A 285 -7.42 -1.83 -5.05
CA PHE A 285 -8.33 -1.03 -5.87
C PHE A 285 -7.70 0.28 -6.33
N VAL A 286 -8.01 0.63 -7.57
CA VAL A 286 -7.76 1.95 -8.12
C VAL A 286 -9.08 2.70 -8.24
N ILE A 287 -9.04 3.94 -7.78
CA ILE A 287 -10.12 4.92 -7.87
C ILE A 287 -9.62 6.05 -8.75
N GLU A 288 -10.38 6.34 -9.79
CA GLU A 288 -10.18 7.52 -10.63
C GLU A 288 -11.41 8.41 -10.53
N VAL A 289 -11.19 9.66 -10.12
CA VAL A 289 -12.24 10.68 -10.02
C VAL A 289 -11.96 11.73 -11.09
N SER A 290 -12.87 11.89 -12.04
CA SER A 290 -12.84 12.99 -13.00
C SER A 290 -13.82 14.08 -12.59
N LEU A 291 -13.29 15.26 -12.28
CA LEU A 291 -14.04 16.46 -11.95
C LEU A 291 -14.15 17.30 -13.22
N VAL A 292 -15.37 17.61 -13.65
CA VAL A 292 -15.64 18.44 -14.85
C VAL A 292 -16.30 19.74 -14.41
N GLN A 293 -15.77 20.87 -14.87
CA GLN A 293 -16.36 22.18 -14.63
C GLN A 293 -17.75 22.26 -15.25
N ASP A 294 -18.75 22.66 -14.47
CA ASP A 294 -20.15 22.79 -14.88
C ASP A 294 -20.78 21.49 -15.44
N GLY A 295 -20.22 20.33 -15.06
CA GLY A 295 -20.68 19.01 -15.49
C GLY A 295 -20.72 17.97 -14.36
N GLU A 296 -21.16 16.76 -14.69
CA GLU A 296 -21.15 15.65 -13.74
C GLU A 296 -19.73 15.12 -13.52
N SER A 297 -19.37 14.92 -12.26
CA SER A 297 -18.15 14.22 -11.90
C SER A 297 -18.35 12.72 -12.08
N THR A 298 -17.32 12.03 -12.56
CA THR A 298 -17.38 10.56 -12.72
C THR A 298 -16.39 9.90 -11.79
N LEU A 299 -16.82 8.77 -11.20
CA LEU A 299 -15.98 7.90 -10.38
C LEU A 299 -15.86 6.57 -11.11
N LYS A 300 -14.63 6.14 -11.35
CA LYS A 300 -14.30 4.79 -11.78
C LYS A 300 -13.60 4.08 -10.64
N LEU A 301 -13.97 2.83 -10.41
CA LEU A 301 -13.41 1.96 -9.40
C LEU A 301 -13.16 0.60 -10.05
N TRP A 302 -11.94 0.10 -9.98
CA TRP A 302 -11.62 -1.24 -10.47
C TRP A 302 -10.53 -1.89 -9.61
N GLN A 303 -10.56 -3.21 -9.57
CA GLN A 303 -9.53 -3.98 -8.89
C GLN A 303 -8.29 -4.05 -9.79
N ARG A 304 -7.15 -3.54 -9.31
CA ARG A 304 -5.86 -3.59 -10.01
C ARG A 304 -5.15 -4.93 -9.79
N ARG A 305 -5.27 -5.48 -8.59
CA ARG A 305 -4.66 -6.75 -8.20
C ARG A 305 -5.52 -7.48 -7.17
N PHE A 306 -5.32 -8.78 -7.06
CA PHE A 306 -6.08 -9.62 -6.13
C PHE A 306 -5.79 -9.26 -4.66
N GLY A 307 -4.51 -9.23 -4.29
CA GLY A 307 -4.00 -8.95 -2.95
C GLY A 307 -2.61 -9.59 -2.80
N GLY A 308 -1.72 -8.98 -2.02
CA GLY A 308 -0.39 -9.55 -1.75
C GLY A 308 -0.39 -10.59 -0.63
N THR A 309 -1.42 -10.56 0.21
CA THR A 309 -1.61 -11.46 1.37
C THR A 309 -3.04 -11.96 1.39
N VAL A 310 -3.32 -13.04 2.13
CA VAL A 310 -4.69 -13.56 2.32
C VAL A 310 -5.58 -12.49 2.92
N GLN A 311 -5.07 -11.71 3.89
CA GLN A 311 -5.80 -10.59 4.50
C GLN A 311 -6.16 -9.51 3.48
N GLU A 312 -5.19 -9.02 2.69
CA GLU A 312 -5.46 -8.00 1.65
C GLU A 312 -6.47 -8.50 0.62
N ALA A 313 -6.35 -9.76 0.19
CA ALA A 313 -7.25 -10.36 -0.77
C ALA A 313 -8.67 -10.51 -0.20
N ARG A 314 -8.79 -10.91 1.08
CA ARG A 314 -10.07 -11.02 1.80
C ARG A 314 -10.77 -9.66 1.91
N GLU A 315 -10.06 -8.61 2.30
CA GLU A 315 -10.59 -7.25 2.34
C GLU A 315 -11.04 -6.78 0.95
N ALA A 316 -10.24 -7.08 -0.09
CA ALA A 316 -10.60 -6.73 -1.46
C ALA A 316 -11.83 -7.50 -1.97
N ALA A 317 -11.95 -8.78 -1.62
CA ALA A 317 -13.11 -9.60 -1.92
C ALA A 317 -14.36 -9.11 -1.16
N ALA A 318 -14.21 -8.69 0.10
CA ALA A 318 -15.29 -8.11 0.90
C ALA A 318 -15.81 -6.80 0.29
N LEU A 319 -14.91 -5.90 -0.14
CA LEU A 319 -15.28 -4.68 -0.86
C LEU A 319 -15.98 -4.99 -2.18
N SER A 320 -15.45 -5.94 -2.96
CA SER A 320 -16.04 -6.41 -4.23
C SER A 320 -17.46 -6.92 -4.02
N PHE A 321 -17.63 -7.78 -3.03
CA PHE A 321 -18.92 -8.37 -2.68
C PHE A 321 -19.93 -7.31 -2.25
N ALA A 322 -19.53 -6.36 -1.40
CA ALA A 322 -20.36 -5.24 -1.00
C ALA A 322 -20.82 -4.40 -2.22
N LEU A 323 -19.97 -4.19 -3.22
CA LEU A 323 -20.33 -3.47 -4.46
C LEU A 323 -21.37 -4.20 -5.30
N THR A 324 -21.40 -5.53 -5.24
CA THR A 324 -22.33 -6.35 -6.03
C THR A 324 -23.76 -6.36 -5.48
N ARG A 325 -23.98 -5.89 -4.24
CA ARG A 325 -25.30 -5.99 -3.61
C ARG A 325 -26.30 -4.99 -4.19
N PRO A 326 -27.59 -5.37 -4.33
CA PRO A 326 -28.62 -4.46 -4.77
C PRO A 326 -28.74 -3.25 -3.83
N GLY A 327 -28.78 -2.04 -4.41
CA GLY A 327 -28.90 -0.81 -3.63
C GLY A 327 -27.62 -0.37 -2.92
N SER A 328 -26.48 -1.01 -3.20
CA SER A 328 -25.19 -0.57 -2.67
C SER A 328 -24.84 0.85 -3.10
N ARG A 329 -24.15 1.55 -2.21
CA ARG A 329 -23.75 2.94 -2.39
C ARG A 329 -22.31 3.14 -1.94
N ILE A 330 -21.61 4.02 -2.65
CA ILE A 330 -20.22 4.37 -2.44
C ILE A 330 -20.18 5.77 -1.85
N ARG A 331 -19.61 5.91 -0.65
CA ARG A 331 -19.34 7.18 0.02
C ARG A 331 -17.86 7.47 0.04
N VAL A 332 -17.52 8.75 -0.10
CA VAL A 332 -16.15 9.24 -0.02
C VAL A 332 -16.09 10.36 1.00
N TYR A 333 -15.20 10.22 1.98
CA TYR A 333 -14.98 11.17 3.06
C TYR A 333 -13.56 11.73 2.98
N ALA A 334 -13.39 13.03 3.17
CA ALA A 334 -12.08 13.60 3.46
C ALA A 334 -11.65 13.13 4.86
N ILE A 335 -10.46 12.55 4.96
CA ILE A 335 -9.90 12.14 6.27
C ILE A 335 -9.66 13.36 7.14
N GLU A 336 -9.12 14.42 6.54
CA GLU A 336 -8.97 15.70 7.22
C GLU A 336 -10.34 16.37 7.42
N GLY A 337 -10.76 16.47 8.68
CA GLY A 337 -12.01 17.11 9.09
C GLY A 337 -13.28 16.28 8.89
N GLY A 338 -13.17 15.02 8.45
CA GLY A 338 -14.31 14.09 8.33
C GLY A 338 -15.40 14.54 7.34
N ARG A 339 -15.08 15.47 6.45
CA ARG A 339 -16.06 16.08 5.56
C ARG A 339 -16.52 15.06 4.51
N HIS A 340 -17.83 14.85 4.43
CA HIS A 340 -18.45 14.08 3.37
C HIS A 340 -18.25 14.76 2.00
N LEU A 341 -17.62 14.05 1.05
CA LEU A 341 -17.30 14.57 -0.29
C LEU A 341 -18.30 14.09 -1.34
N SER A 342 -18.73 12.82 -1.29
CA SER A 342 -19.61 12.22 -2.30
C SER A 342 -20.40 11.03 -1.73
N ASP A 343 -21.63 10.84 -2.23
CA ASP A 343 -22.47 9.67 -1.99
C ASP A 343 -23.18 9.28 -3.30
N SER A 344 -22.76 8.18 -3.91
CA SER A 344 -23.24 7.73 -5.22
C SER A 344 -23.68 6.26 -5.21
N PRO A 345 -24.67 5.84 -6.01
CA PRO A 345 -24.99 4.42 -6.17
C PRO A 345 -23.82 3.65 -6.77
N ALA A 346 -23.65 2.38 -6.37
CA ALA A 346 -22.69 1.49 -7.00
C ALA A 346 -23.10 1.24 -8.48
N PRO A 347 -22.16 1.25 -9.43
CA PRO A 347 -22.46 0.97 -10.83
C PRO A 347 -23.18 -0.38 -11.02
N PRO A 348 -24.26 -0.45 -11.83
CA PRO A 348 -25.03 -1.69 -12.02
C PRO A 348 -24.19 -2.88 -12.51
N ALA A 349 -23.13 -2.62 -13.27
CA ALA A 349 -22.22 -3.63 -13.81
C ALA A 349 -21.54 -4.51 -12.74
N PHE A 350 -21.48 -4.08 -11.47
CA PHE A 350 -20.95 -4.92 -10.40
C PHE A 350 -21.90 -6.07 -10.01
N GLN A 351 -23.20 -5.95 -10.28
CA GLN A 351 -24.20 -6.95 -9.89
C GLN A 351 -24.05 -8.27 -10.65
N ASP A 352 -23.51 -8.22 -11.88
CA ASP A 352 -23.30 -9.40 -12.74
C ASP A 352 -22.30 -10.42 -12.14
N TYR A 353 -21.52 -10.00 -11.14
CA TYR A 353 -20.45 -10.80 -10.53
C TYR A 353 -20.76 -11.20 -9.07
N ALA A 354 -22.00 -11.03 -8.61
CA ALA A 354 -22.36 -11.22 -7.21
C ALA A 354 -22.04 -12.62 -6.67
N GLU A 355 -22.32 -13.67 -7.45
CA GLU A 355 -22.09 -15.05 -7.02
C GLU A 355 -20.59 -15.38 -6.98
N GLN A 356 -19.82 -14.96 -7.99
CA GLN A 356 -18.38 -15.15 -7.98
C GLN A 356 -17.71 -14.39 -6.83
N ALA A 357 -18.16 -13.17 -6.53
CA ALA A 357 -17.68 -12.39 -5.40
C ALA A 357 -17.99 -13.08 -4.07
N ARG A 358 -19.19 -13.66 -3.92
CA ARG A 358 -19.61 -14.43 -2.74
C ARG A 358 -18.71 -15.64 -2.51
N VAL A 359 -18.60 -16.52 -3.52
CA VAL A 359 -17.83 -17.76 -3.45
C VAL A 359 -16.36 -17.47 -3.16
N ARG A 360 -15.80 -16.44 -3.79
CA ARG A 360 -14.43 -16.02 -3.56
C ARG A 360 -14.18 -15.50 -2.16
N LEU A 361 -15.09 -14.67 -1.62
CA LEU A 361 -14.98 -14.19 -0.24
C LEU A 361 -15.04 -15.37 0.75
N GLU A 362 -15.98 -16.29 0.56
CA GLU A 362 -16.11 -17.50 1.38
C GLU A 362 -14.84 -18.37 1.35
N ALA A 363 -14.23 -18.55 0.17
CA ALA A 363 -12.97 -19.27 0.03
C ALA A 363 -11.81 -18.54 0.74
N LEU A 364 -11.75 -17.21 0.66
CA LEU A 364 -10.72 -16.43 1.35
C LEU A 364 -10.89 -16.42 2.88
N ASP A 365 -12.12 -16.43 3.38
CA ASP A 365 -12.41 -16.59 4.80
C ASP A 365 -11.91 -17.95 5.30
N LYS A 366 -12.20 -19.04 4.57
CA LYS A 366 -11.66 -20.38 4.87
C LYS A 366 -10.14 -20.42 4.78
N LEU A 367 -9.55 -19.81 3.73
CA LEU A 367 -8.11 -19.75 3.53
C LEU A 367 -7.40 -19.06 4.69
N ALA A 368 -7.96 -17.95 5.19
CA ALA A 368 -7.41 -17.22 6.34
C ALA A 368 -7.35 -18.08 7.62
N LEU A 369 -8.29 -19.02 7.79
CA LEU A 369 -8.30 -19.94 8.93
C LEU A 369 -7.28 -21.07 8.79
N ILE A 370 -7.04 -21.57 7.57
CA ILE A 370 -6.10 -22.68 7.31
C ILE A 370 -4.65 -22.21 7.13
N GLU A 371 -4.42 -20.97 6.67
CA GLU A 371 -3.10 -20.40 6.36
C GLU A 371 -2.07 -20.60 7.49
N PRO A 372 -2.36 -20.31 8.77
CA PRO A 372 -1.39 -20.48 9.84
C PRO A 372 -0.87 -21.92 10.02
N ARG A 373 -1.65 -22.92 9.60
CA ARG A 373 -1.28 -24.34 9.73
C ARG A 373 -0.49 -24.85 8.55
N ILE A 374 -0.79 -24.36 7.35
CA ILE A 374 -0.05 -24.73 6.16
C ILE A 374 1.23 -23.90 5.98
N ALA A 375 1.38 -22.82 6.76
CA ALA A 375 2.57 -21.97 6.77
C ALA A 375 3.88 -22.74 7.02
N ALA A 376 3.83 -23.89 7.71
CA ALA A 376 4.98 -24.76 7.93
C ALA A 376 5.49 -25.43 6.64
N PHE A 377 4.64 -25.54 5.61
CA PHE A 377 4.97 -26.16 4.31
C PHE A 377 5.31 -25.13 3.23
N GLY A 378 4.96 -23.86 3.43
CA GLY A 378 5.25 -22.77 2.52
C GLY A 378 4.29 -21.60 2.69
N SER A 379 4.55 -20.50 1.99
CA SER A 379 3.65 -19.35 1.92
C SER A 379 2.81 -19.44 0.65
N VAL A 380 1.49 -19.26 0.78
CA VAL A 380 0.58 -19.23 -0.35
C VAL A 380 0.83 -17.99 -1.22
N SER A 381 0.74 -18.14 -2.53
CA SER A 381 0.84 -17.04 -3.48
C SER A 381 -0.52 -16.72 -4.10
N LEU A 382 -0.94 -15.47 -3.98
CA LEU A 382 -2.21 -14.96 -4.52
C LEU A 382 -2.02 -14.07 -5.76
N GLU A 383 -0.81 -14.04 -6.34
CA GLU A 383 -0.51 -13.20 -7.49
C GLU A 383 -1.41 -13.51 -8.70
N GLN A 384 -1.79 -14.77 -8.88
CA GLN A 384 -2.67 -15.23 -9.96
C GLN A 384 -4.15 -15.27 -9.57
N GLY A 385 -4.50 -14.86 -8.35
CA GLY A 385 -5.84 -15.02 -7.78
C GLY A 385 -6.11 -16.45 -7.31
N ILE A 386 -7.39 -16.79 -7.18
CA ILE A 386 -7.89 -18.11 -6.75
C ILE A 386 -8.77 -18.67 -7.85
N ASN A 387 -8.46 -19.87 -8.34
CA ASN A 387 -9.24 -20.59 -9.34
C ASN A 387 -10.22 -21.60 -8.69
N GLU A 388 -10.99 -22.33 -9.51
CA GLU A 388 -11.97 -23.30 -9.00
C GLU A 388 -11.32 -24.48 -8.25
N ASP A 389 -10.18 -24.99 -8.71
CA ASP A 389 -9.45 -26.08 -8.04
C ASP A 389 -8.90 -25.62 -6.67
N ASP A 390 -8.41 -24.38 -6.58
CA ASP A 390 -7.97 -23.79 -5.32
C ASP A 390 -9.15 -23.71 -4.34
N ILE A 391 -10.34 -23.30 -4.78
CA ILE A 391 -11.55 -23.25 -3.92
C ILE A 391 -11.90 -24.64 -3.41
N VAL A 392 -11.89 -25.65 -4.28
CA VAL A 392 -12.16 -27.05 -3.88
C VAL A 392 -11.12 -27.53 -2.86
N ASN A 393 -9.85 -27.20 -3.07
CA ASN A 393 -8.77 -27.59 -2.17
C ASN A 393 -8.81 -26.84 -0.83
N ILE A 394 -9.22 -25.56 -0.83
CA ILE A 394 -9.49 -24.78 0.38
C ILE A 394 -10.64 -25.41 1.17
N ASP A 395 -11.75 -25.75 0.50
CA ASP A 395 -12.91 -26.38 1.13
C ASP A 395 -12.55 -27.74 1.75
N LEU A 396 -11.77 -28.54 1.03
CA LEU A 396 -11.25 -29.81 1.52
C LEU A 396 -10.38 -29.62 2.77
N LEU A 397 -9.38 -28.73 2.72
CA LEU A 397 -8.50 -28.48 3.85
C LEU A 397 -9.24 -27.88 5.06
N HIS A 398 -10.22 -27.01 4.83
CA HIS A 398 -11.07 -26.46 5.88
C HIS A 398 -11.87 -27.58 6.56
N ALA A 399 -12.57 -28.42 5.80
CA ALA A 399 -13.31 -29.57 6.33
C ALA A 399 -12.41 -30.57 7.06
N MET A 400 -11.22 -30.85 6.52
CA MET A 400 -10.21 -31.69 7.16
C MET A 400 -9.78 -31.13 8.51
N CYS A 401 -9.46 -29.84 8.57
CA CYS A 401 -9.04 -29.18 9.80
C CYS A 401 -10.16 -29.17 10.82
N ARG A 402 -11.39 -28.89 10.39
CA ARG A 402 -12.57 -28.70 11.24
C ARG A 402 -13.13 -30.01 11.79
N ASP A 403 -13.39 -30.98 10.91
CA ASP A 403 -14.16 -32.19 11.20
C ASP A 403 -13.28 -33.45 11.27
N GLY A 404 -12.10 -33.42 10.65
CA GLY A 404 -11.21 -34.59 10.49
C GLY A 404 -11.79 -35.69 9.60
N LYS A 405 -13.00 -35.48 9.06
CA LYS A 405 -13.74 -36.37 8.18
C LYS A 405 -14.48 -35.59 7.11
N LEU A 406 -14.59 -36.14 5.91
CA LEU A 406 -15.36 -35.56 4.82
C LEU A 406 -16.26 -36.61 4.19
N GLU A 407 -17.57 -36.34 4.11
CA GLU A 407 -18.51 -37.16 3.34
C GLU A 407 -18.71 -36.54 1.95
N ARG A 408 -18.51 -37.32 0.89
CA ARG A 408 -18.71 -36.85 -0.50
C ARG A 408 -19.11 -37.97 -1.45
N PHE A 409 -19.60 -37.59 -2.64
CA PHE A 409 -19.87 -38.51 -3.73
C PHE A 409 -18.71 -38.48 -4.72
N ILE A 410 -18.21 -39.66 -5.10
CA ILE A 410 -17.13 -39.78 -6.08
C ILE A 410 -17.46 -40.83 -7.15
N ASP A 411 -16.93 -40.62 -8.35
CA ASP A 411 -16.79 -41.69 -9.34
C ASP A 411 -15.40 -42.29 -9.17
N CYS A 412 -15.32 -43.56 -8.81
CA CYS A 412 -14.04 -44.23 -8.63
C CYS A 412 -13.87 -45.37 -9.64
N THR A 413 -12.68 -45.42 -10.25
CA THR A 413 -12.24 -46.53 -11.08
C THR A 413 -10.87 -46.98 -10.60
N PHE A 414 -10.72 -48.26 -10.32
CA PHE A 414 -9.44 -48.85 -9.94
C PHE A 414 -9.30 -50.26 -10.50
N ASP A 415 -8.06 -50.60 -10.87
CA ASP A 415 -7.69 -51.89 -11.42
C ASP A 415 -6.87 -52.66 -10.38
N PHE A 416 -7.12 -53.96 -10.24
CA PHE A 416 -6.27 -54.82 -9.42
C PHE A 416 -6.15 -56.22 -10.01
N ASP A 417 -4.97 -56.82 -9.79
CA ASP A 417 -4.72 -58.20 -10.19
C ASP A 417 -5.46 -59.15 -9.27
N VAL A 418 -6.22 -60.07 -9.87
CA VAL A 418 -6.90 -61.14 -9.14
C VAL A 418 -5.95 -62.33 -9.04
N PRO A 419 -5.43 -62.66 -7.85
CA PRO A 419 -4.51 -63.79 -7.68
C PRO A 419 -5.23 -65.11 -7.97
N ALA A 420 -4.48 -66.05 -8.55
CA ALA A 420 -4.98 -67.35 -9.01
C ALA A 420 -5.55 -68.23 -7.88
N SER A 421 -5.01 -68.11 -6.66
CA SER A 421 -5.57 -68.68 -5.43
C SER A 421 -6.02 -67.55 -4.50
N LYS A 422 -7.01 -67.79 -3.64
CA LYS A 422 -7.49 -66.80 -2.66
C LYS A 422 -6.54 -66.80 -1.45
N PRO A 423 -5.67 -65.79 -1.24
CA PRO A 423 -4.84 -65.74 -0.04
C PRO A 423 -5.70 -65.67 1.23
N GLU A 424 -5.17 -66.12 2.37
CA GLU A 424 -5.82 -66.02 3.69
C GLU A 424 -6.27 -64.59 4.04
N ASN A 425 -5.60 -63.58 3.49
CA ASN A 425 -5.84 -62.16 3.74
C ASN A 425 -6.65 -61.46 2.63
N TRP A 426 -7.17 -62.22 1.64
CA TRP A 426 -7.99 -61.65 0.56
C TRP A 426 -9.32 -61.13 1.11
N PRO A 427 -9.90 -60.03 0.58
CA PRO A 427 -11.15 -59.46 1.10
C PRO A 427 -12.24 -60.52 1.20
N ASN A 428 -12.51 -60.99 2.41
CA ASN A 428 -13.62 -61.88 2.67
C ASN A 428 -14.89 -61.03 2.66
N SER A 429 -15.93 -61.61 2.06
CA SER A 429 -17.27 -61.09 1.81
C SER A 429 -18.03 -60.46 2.99
N GLU A 430 -17.44 -60.48 4.19
CA GLU A 430 -18.02 -59.99 5.46
C GLU A 430 -17.24 -58.80 6.05
N ARG A 431 -16.13 -58.36 5.45
CA ARG A 431 -15.34 -57.21 5.95
C ARG A 431 -15.77 -55.92 5.26
N LYS A 432 -15.74 -54.82 6.04
CA LYS A 432 -15.84 -53.44 5.53
C LYS A 432 -14.82 -53.24 4.41
N PHE A 433 -15.28 -52.76 3.26
CA PHE A 433 -14.47 -52.28 2.15
C PHE A 433 -14.02 -50.85 2.47
N ASP A 434 -12.88 -50.76 3.14
CA ASP A 434 -12.17 -49.51 3.44
C ASP A 434 -10.91 -49.45 2.56
N ILE A 435 -10.62 -48.29 1.96
CA ILE A 435 -9.40 -48.01 1.22
C ILE A 435 -8.52 -47.11 2.09
N GLN A 436 -7.23 -47.40 2.21
CA GLN A 436 -6.27 -46.49 2.82
C GLN A 436 -5.35 -45.93 1.74
N LEU A 437 -5.26 -44.61 1.69
CA LEU A 437 -4.33 -43.87 0.85
C LEU A 437 -3.21 -43.35 1.75
N ASP A 438 -1.96 -43.54 1.33
CA ASP A 438 -0.77 -43.08 2.05
C ASP A 438 -0.09 -41.95 1.26
N ASP A 439 0.58 -41.02 1.97
CA ASP A 439 1.32 -39.86 1.42
C ASP A 439 0.50 -38.99 0.44
N VAL A 440 -0.78 -38.75 0.75
CA VAL A 440 -1.61 -37.85 -0.06
C VAL A 440 -1.07 -36.42 0.07
N LYS A 441 -0.90 -35.74 -1.07
CA LYS A 441 -0.47 -34.33 -1.15
C LYS A 441 -1.51 -33.51 -1.90
N LEU A 442 -1.68 -32.27 -1.48
CA LEU A 442 -2.65 -31.36 -2.05
C LEU A 442 -1.96 -30.07 -2.52
N PRO A 443 -2.02 -29.73 -3.81
CA PRO A 443 -1.55 -28.45 -4.30
C PRO A 443 -2.51 -27.35 -3.85
N LEU A 444 -2.01 -26.27 -3.26
CA LEU A 444 -2.78 -25.07 -2.97
C LEU A 444 -1.91 -23.84 -3.15
N LEU A 445 -2.25 -22.99 -4.14
CA LEU A 445 -1.65 -21.65 -4.31
C LEU A 445 -0.10 -21.65 -4.29
N GLY A 446 0.50 -22.64 -4.94
CA GLY A 446 1.96 -22.80 -5.03
C GLY A 446 2.62 -23.56 -3.86
N VAL A 447 1.84 -24.07 -2.91
CA VAL A 447 2.29 -24.90 -1.79
C VAL A 447 1.78 -26.33 -1.96
N GLU A 448 2.64 -27.32 -1.76
CA GLU A 448 2.27 -28.74 -1.68
C GLU A 448 2.02 -29.12 -0.21
N VAL A 449 0.76 -29.29 0.16
CA VAL A 449 0.34 -29.59 1.54
C VAL A 449 0.27 -31.11 1.74
N PRO A 450 1.09 -31.71 2.63
CA PRO A 450 1.15 -33.15 2.79
C PRO A 450 0.04 -33.69 3.70
N ILE A 451 -1.15 -33.97 3.16
CA ILE A 451 -2.31 -34.51 3.89
C ILE A 451 -2.01 -35.80 4.69
N GLY A 452 -1.08 -36.63 4.22
CA GLY A 452 -0.70 -37.87 4.89
C GLY A 452 -1.70 -39.01 4.64
N ARG A 453 -1.97 -39.83 5.66
CA ARG A 453 -2.83 -41.01 5.52
C ARG A 453 -4.32 -40.67 5.55
N VAL A 454 -5.05 -41.19 4.57
CA VAL A 454 -6.50 -41.00 4.43
C VAL A 454 -7.18 -42.36 4.38
N LYS A 455 -8.16 -42.57 5.26
CA LYS A 455 -9.01 -43.75 5.26
C LYS A 455 -10.33 -43.43 4.58
N VAL A 456 -10.64 -44.09 3.47
CA VAL A 456 -11.88 -43.96 2.71
C VAL A 456 -12.81 -45.13 3.02
N THR A 457 -14.00 -44.84 3.53
CA THR A 457 -15.06 -45.82 3.83
C THR A 457 -16.27 -45.57 2.93
N PHE A 458 -16.70 -46.58 2.18
CA PHE A 458 -17.95 -46.50 1.42
C PHE A 458 -19.14 -46.53 2.37
N VAL A 459 -20.11 -45.63 2.21
CA VAL A 459 -21.30 -45.61 3.07
C VAL A 459 -22.23 -46.77 2.72
N ASP A 460 -22.39 -47.08 1.44
CA ASP A 460 -23.10 -48.27 0.95
C ASP A 460 -22.12 -49.43 0.72
N GLN A 461 -21.79 -50.11 1.82
CA GLN A 461 -20.85 -51.22 1.84
C GLN A 461 -21.34 -52.42 1.02
N GLU A 462 -22.66 -52.70 1.01
CA GLU A 462 -23.21 -53.85 0.30
C GLU A 462 -23.09 -53.68 -1.20
N SER A 463 -23.47 -52.51 -1.71
CA SER A 463 -23.37 -52.18 -3.13
C SER A 463 -21.91 -52.17 -3.61
N ALA A 464 -21.02 -51.52 -2.86
CA ALA A 464 -19.59 -51.47 -3.20
C ALA A 464 -18.97 -52.88 -3.25
N VAL A 465 -19.27 -53.73 -2.26
CA VAL A 465 -18.78 -55.12 -2.22
C VAL A 465 -19.38 -55.95 -3.37
N ALA A 466 -20.64 -55.75 -3.73
CA ALA A 466 -21.27 -56.45 -4.85
C ALA A 466 -20.59 -56.11 -6.19
N THR A 467 -20.31 -54.83 -6.45
CA THR A 467 -19.62 -54.39 -7.67
C THR A 467 -18.20 -54.96 -7.75
N VAL A 468 -17.46 -54.97 -6.63
CA VAL A 468 -16.14 -55.60 -6.56
C VAL A 468 -16.22 -57.11 -6.85
N ARG A 469 -17.22 -57.82 -6.28
CA ARG A 469 -17.42 -59.25 -6.56
C ARG A 469 -17.69 -59.52 -8.03
N GLN A 470 -18.51 -58.70 -8.67
CA GLN A 470 -18.82 -58.85 -10.10
C GLN A 470 -17.55 -58.68 -10.95
N ALA A 471 -16.75 -57.64 -10.69
CA ALA A 471 -15.50 -57.41 -11.40
C ALA A 471 -14.48 -58.55 -11.21
N VAL A 472 -14.35 -59.07 -9.97
CA VAL A 472 -13.48 -60.22 -9.68
C VAL A 472 -13.94 -61.48 -10.41
N ALA A 473 -15.26 -61.73 -10.44
CA ALA A 473 -15.81 -62.88 -11.15
C ALA A 473 -15.54 -62.79 -12.65
N GLN A 474 -15.68 -61.60 -13.24
CA GLN A 474 -15.41 -61.36 -14.66
C GLN A 474 -13.93 -61.52 -14.99
N ALA A 475 -13.03 -60.94 -14.18
CA ALA A 475 -11.58 -61.06 -14.34
C ALA A 475 -11.10 -62.52 -14.30
N ARG A 476 -11.70 -63.37 -13.46
CA ARG A 476 -11.40 -64.80 -13.41
C ARG A 476 -11.79 -65.55 -14.68
N VAL A 477 -12.77 -65.06 -15.43
CA VAL A 477 -13.22 -65.65 -16.70
C VAL A 477 -12.33 -65.18 -17.85
N THR A 478 -11.93 -63.91 -17.85
CA THR A 478 -11.17 -63.31 -18.96
C THR A 478 -9.65 -63.47 -18.81
N GLY A 479 -9.15 -63.66 -17.59
CA GLY A 479 -7.72 -63.66 -17.29
C GLY A 479 -7.08 -62.27 -17.28
N GLU A 480 -7.88 -61.21 -17.40
CA GLU A 480 -7.45 -59.81 -17.36
C GLU A 480 -7.61 -59.22 -15.93
N PRO A 481 -6.90 -58.13 -15.59
CA PRO A 481 -7.07 -57.43 -14.31
C PRO A 481 -8.53 -57.02 -14.06
N ALA A 482 -8.98 -57.10 -12.80
CA ALA A 482 -10.33 -56.67 -12.43
C ALA A 482 -10.39 -55.14 -12.40
N ARG A 483 -11.18 -54.56 -13.32
CA ARG A 483 -11.53 -53.14 -13.32
C ARG A 483 -12.84 -52.93 -12.59
N VAL A 484 -12.80 -52.25 -11.45
CA VAL A 484 -13.99 -51.85 -10.70
C VAL A 484 -14.31 -50.41 -11.00
N ARG A 485 -15.55 -50.13 -11.38
CA ARG A 485 -16.09 -48.78 -11.55
C ARG A 485 -17.33 -48.63 -10.68
N ILE A 486 -17.30 -47.67 -9.77
CA ILE A 486 -18.45 -47.32 -8.93
C ILE A 486 -18.77 -45.86 -9.22
N GLU A 487 -19.96 -45.61 -9.76
CA GLU A 487 -20.44 -44.27 -10.08
C GLU A 487 -21.21 -43.71 -8.89
N LYS A 488 -20.98 -42.44 -8.57
CA LYS A 488 -21.62 -41.69 -7.49
C LYS A 488 -21.57 -42.44 -6.15
N ALA A 489 -20.42 -43.04 -5.85
CA ALA A 489 -20.17 -43.71 -4.60
C ALA A 489 -20.17 -42.68 -3.46
N ARG A 490 -21.06 -42.87 -2.48
CA ARG A 490 -21.03 -42.08 -1.24
C ARG A 490 -19.93 -42.62 -0.33
N ILE A 491 -18.92 -41.79 -0.03
CA ILE A 491 -17.75 -42.16 0.76
C ILE A 491 -17.55 -41.21 1.94
N ILE A 492 -16.88 -41.70 2.99
CA ILE A 492 -16.37 -40.93 4.12
C ILE A 492 -14.85 -41.05 4.11
N GLU A 493 -14.15 -39.94 3.98
CA GLU A 493 -12.69 -39.85 4.09
C GLU A 493 -12.32 -39.39 5.48
N GLU A 494 -11.51 -40.15 6.21
CA GLU A 494 -10.98 -39.81 7.54
C GLU A 494 -9.48 -39.54 7.43
N PHE A 495 -9.06 -38.34 7.84
CA PHE A 495 -7.69 -37.85 7.71
C PHE A 495 -6.93 -38.13 9.02
N LEU A 496 -5.98 -39.06 8.97
CA LEU A 496 -5.43 -39.69 10.18
C LEU A 496 -4.24 -38.93 10.78
N ASP A 497 -3.45 -38.25 9.95
CA ASP A 497 -2.18 -37.64 10.35
C ASP A 497 -2.26 -36.12 10.57
N TRP A 498 -3.39 -35.50 10.25
CA TRP A 498 -3.57 -34.05 10.39
C TRP A 498 -4.10 -33.69 11.78
N PRO A 499 -3.47 -32.74 12.49
CA PRO A 499 -3.97 -32.32 13.81
C PRO A 499 -5.36 -31.71 13.67
N ARG A 500 -6.36 -32.33 14.30
CA ARG A 500 -7.75 -31.83 14.28
C ARG A 500 -7.85 -30.48 14.99
N TRP A 501 -8.74 -29.60 14.53
CA TRP A 501 -9.20 -28.48 15.35
C TRP A 501 -9.82 -29.04 16.64
N PRO A 502 -9.66 -28.37 17.79
CA PRO A 502 -10.69 -28.52 18.82
C PRO A 502 -12.02 -28.19 18.13
N ARG A 503 -13.03 -29.06 18.27
CA ARG A 503 -14.25 -28.93 17.46
C ARG A 503 -14.76 -27.50 17.62
N PRO A 504 -15.13 -26.79 16.52
CA PRO A 504 -15.60 -25.40 16.61
C PRO A 504 -16.68 -25.20 17.68
N ALA A 505 -17.55 -26.20 17.84
CA ALA A 505 -18.56 -26.25 18.89
C ALA A 505 -17.98 -26.22 20.31
N ASP A 506 -16.88 -26.94 20.57
CA ASP A 506 -16.21 -26.97 21.88
C ASP A 506 -15.51 -25.62 22.15
N VAL A 507 -14.81 -25.07 21.15
CA VAL A 507 -14.17 -23.73 21.26
C VAL A 507 -15.20 -22.64 21.54
N LEU A 508 -16.30 -22.64 20.79
CA LEU A 508 -17.41 -21.70 21.02
C LEU A 508 -18.08 -21.94 22.36
N HIS A 509 -18.19 -23.18 22.82
CA HIS A 509 -18.73 -23.47 24.14
C HIS A 509 -17.88 -22.85 25.25
N ASP A 510 -16.55 -22.92 25.14
CA ASP A 510 -15.63 -22.30 26.10
C ASP A 510 -15.73 -20.76 26.06
N VAL A 511 -15.75 -20.17 24.86
CA VAL A 511 -15.93 -18.72 24.67
C VAL A 511 -17.26 -18.26 25.25
N ALA A 512 -18.35 -18.95 24.90
CA ALA A 512 -19.67 -18.64 25.39
C ALA A 512 -19.73 -18.79 26.91
N SER A 513 -19.13 -19.84 27.48
CA SER A 513 -19.08 -20.06 28.93
C SER A 513 -18.40 -18.92 29.67
N ALA A 514 -17.28 -18.41 29.12
CA ALA A 514 -16.60 -17.25 29.67
C ALA A 514 -17.42 -15.95 29.55
N GLN A 515 -18.43 -15.93 28.68
CA GLN A 515 -19.28 -14.79 28.36
C GLN A 515 -20.75 -15.06 28.71
N ALA A 516 -21.01 -15.79 29.80
CA ALA A 516 -22.35 -16.09 30.33
C ALA A 516 -23.33 -16.73 29.32
N GLY A 517 -22.81 -17.55 28.40
CA GLY A 517 -23.58 -18.25 27.38
C GLY A 517 -23.68 -17.52 26.03
N TYR A 518 -23.03 -16.36 25.87
CA TYR A 518 -23.13 -15.52 24.68
C TYR A 518 -21.85 -15.48 23.87
N PHE A 519 -21.96 -15.34 22.56
CA PHE A 519 -20.82 -15.14 21.67
C PHE A 519 -21.23 -14.34 20.43
N THR A 520 -20.26 -13.73 19.76
CA THR A 520 -20.49 -12.99 18.52
C THR A 520 -20.26 -13.87 17.29
N PHE A 521 -20.82 -13.48 16.15
CA PHE A 521 -20.54 -14.15 14.88
C PHE A 521 -19.05 -14.12 14.53
N ALA A 522 -18.36 -13.03 14.83
CA ALA A 522 -16.91 -12.93 14.66
C ALA A 522 -16.16 -14.01 15.46
N GLN A 523 -16.59 -14.29 16.70
CA GLN A 523 -16.03 -15.37 17.52
C GLN A 523 -16.36 -16.76 16.96
N ALA A 524 -17.51 -16.92 16.32
CA ALA A 524 -17.84 -18.15 15.60
C ALA A 524 -16.92 -18.36 14.39
N ILE A 525 -16.62 -17.30 13.65
CA ILE A 525 -15.65 -17.35 12.55
C ILE A 525 -14.27 -17.77 13.05
N GLU A 526 -13.80 -17.13 14.14
CA GLU A 526 -12.53 -17.50 14.79
C GLU A 526 -12.49 -18.96 15.24
N ALA A 527 -13.63 -19.51 15.70
CA ALA A 527 -13.75 -20.91 16.09
C ALA A 527 -13.84 -21.88 14.90
N GLY A 528 -14.08 -21.39 13.68
CA GLY A 528 -14.08 -22.20 12.46
C GLY A 528 -15.37 -22.25 11.65
N PHE A 529 -16.39 -21.46 12.02
CA PHE A 529 -17.64 -21.33 11.26
C PHE A 529 -17.49 -20.33 10.11
N VAL A 530 -18.25 -20.48 9.03
CA VAL A 530 -18.16 -19.57 7.87
C VAL A 530 -19.46 -18.82 7.58
N ALA A 531 -20.57 -19.22 8.20
CA ALA A 531 -21.88 -18.60 8.02
C ALA A 531 -22.72 -18.62 9.29
N ALA A 532 -23.55 -17.59 9.51
CA ALA A 532 -24.45 -17.53 10.65
C ALA A 532 -25.49 -18.68 10.63
N THR A 533 -25.97 -19.03 9.44
CA THR A 533 -26.88 -20.16 9.21
C THR A 533 -26.25 -21.49 9.63
N GLN A 534 -24.94 -21.63 9.46
CA GLN A 534 -24.21 -22.82 9.89
C GLN A 534 -24.19 -22.93 11.41
N VAL A 535 -23.94 -21.83 12.12
CA VAL A 535 -24.01 -21.77 13.59
C VAL A 535 -25.40 -22.18 14.07
N GLU A 536 -26.45 -21.64 13.46
CA GLU A 536 -27.85 -21.94 13.82
C GLU A 536 -28.27 -23.39 13.54
N THR A 537 -27.68 -24.02 12.52
CA THR A 537 -28.02 -25.39 12.12
C THR A 537 -27.22 -26.43 12.89
N GLU A 538 -25.94 -26.17 13.15
CA GLU A 538 -25.02 -27.09 13.83
C GLU A 538 -25.08 -26.97 15.36
N LEU A 539 -25.45 -25.81 15.90
CA LEU A 539 -25.55 -25.55 17.34
C LEU A 539 -26.99 -25.21 17.77
N ARG A 540 -27.32 -25.55 19.03
CA ARG A 540 -28.59 -25.13 19.64
C ARG A 540 -28.46 -23.71 20.20
N VAL A 541 -28.69 -22.72 19.35
CA VAL A 541 -28.52 -21.29 19.66
C VAL A 541 -29.79 -20.46 19.42
N GLU A 542 -29.86 -19.31 20.09
CA GLU A 542 -30.84 -18.25 19.86
C GLU A 542 -30.12 -16.97 19.44
N ARG A 543 -30.70 -16.21 18.50
CA ARG A 543 -30.15 -14.92 18.06
C ARG A 543 -30.70 -13.80 18.94
N CYS A 544 -29.83 -13.09 19.67
CA CYS A 544 -30.24 -12.11 20.69
C CYS A 544 -30.16 -10.65 20.23
N GLY A 545 -29.71 -10.40 18.99
CA GLY A 545 -29.69 -9.08 18.37
C GLY A 545 -28.36 -8.79 17.68
N GLY A 546 -28.42 -8.22 16.46
CA GLY A 546 -27.24 -8.03 15.62
C GLY A 546 -26.56 -9.38 15.34
N ASP A 547 -25.26 -9.44 15.60
CA ASP A 547 -24.43 -10.65 15.41
C ASP A 547 -24.11 -11.37 16.73
N VAL A 548 -24.98 -11.26 17.74
CA VAL A 548 -24.84 -11.94 19.03
C VAL A 548 -25.77 -13.16 19.10
N PHE A 549 -25.20 -14.30 19.49
CA PHE A 549 -25.87 -15.57 19.69
C PHE A 549 -25.79 -16.01 21.15
N ARG A 550 -26.79 -16.76 21.60
CA ARG A 550 -26.88 -17.37 22.93
C ARG A 550 -26.98 -18.88 22.81
N LEU A 551 -26.19 -19.62 23.58
CA LEU A 551 -26.34 -21.07 23.72
C LEU A 551 -27.59 -21.39 24.54
N VAL A 552 -28.55 -22.09 23.93
CA VAL A 552 -29.84 -22.44 24.58
C VAL A 552 -29.65 -23.27 25.85
N GLN A 553 -28.58 -24.06 25.90
CA GLN A 553 -28.30 -24.97 27.02
C GLN A 553 -27.53 -24.30 28.17
N PHE A 554 -27.11 -23.04 28.02
CA PHE A 554 -26.38 -22.33 29.06
C PHE A 554 -27.36 -21.72 30.10
N PRO A 555 -27.10 -21.84 31.41
CA PRO A 555 -27.98 -21.28 32.44
C PRO A 555 -28.14 -19.76 32.30
N PRO A 556 -29.34 -19.20 32.54
CA PRO A 556 -29.54 -17.76 32.49
C PRO A 556 -28.74 -17.02 33.58
N SER A 557 -28.36 -15.78 33.31
CA SER A 557 -27.62 -14.91 34.26
C SER A 557 -28.37 -13.59 34.57
N GLU A 558 -28.02 -12.91 35.67
CA GLU A 558 -28.75 -11.70 36.12
C GLU A 558 -28.54 -10.46 35.23
N HIS A 559 -27.51 -10.44 34.39
CA HIS A 559 -27.10 -9.26 33.59
C HIS A 559 -26.91 -9.58 32.10
N GLU A 560 -27.69 -10.54 31.57
CA GLU A 560 -27.61 -10.98 30.16
C GLU A 560 -27.66 -9.81 29.16
N ASP A 561 -28.46 -8.80 29.44
CA ASP A 561 -28.64 -7.64 28.58
C ASP A 561 -27.38 -6.76 28.51
N LEU A 562 -26.63 -6.67 29.61
CA LEU A 562 -25.32 -6.00 29.67
C LEU A 562 -24.25 -6.82 28.96
N VAL A 563 -24.29 -8.16 29.04
CA VAL A 563 -23.38 -9.02 28.29
C VAL A 563 -23.56 -8.80 26.78
N ILE A 564 -24.81 -8.79 26.31
CA ILE A 564 -25.14 -8.53 24.90
C ILE A 564 -24.59 -7.16 24.48
N LEU A 565 -24.86 -6.10 25.27
CA LEU A 565 -24.39 -4.76 24.97
C LEU A 565 -22.86 -4.67 24.94
N TRP A 566 -22.16 -5.31 25.87
CA TRP A 566 -20.69 -5.36 25.88
C TRP A 566 -20.14 -6.03 24.62
N LEU A 567 -20.73 -7.15 24.19
CA LEU A 567 -20.34 -7.83 22.95
C LEU A 567 -20.64 -6.98 21.70
N GLN A 568 -21.74 -6.22 21.69
CA GLN A 568 -22.07 -5.27 20.62
C GLN A 568 -21.09 -4.08 20.53
N THR A 569 -20.39 -3.78 21.63
CA THR A 569 -19.29 -2.80 21.65
C THR A 569 -17.93 -3.42 21.30
N GLU A 570 -17.90 -4.60 20.67
CA GLU A 570 -16.69 -5.37 20.34
C GLU A 570 -15.78 -5.61 21.56
N LYS A 571 -16.39 -5.74 22.74
CA LYS A 571 -15.71 -5.86 24.03
C LYS A 571 -14.86 -4.65 24.45
N GLN A 572 -15.00 -3.50 23.77
CA GLN A 572 -14.29 -2.25 24.08
C GLN A 572 -15.04 -1.35 25.07
N GLY A 573 -16.35 -1.52 25.23
CA GLY A 573 -17.16 -0.72 26.15
C GLY A 573 -16.94 -1.10 27.62
N VAL A 574 -16.89 -0.10 28.50
CA VAL A 574 -16.85 -0.25 29.96
C VAL A 574 -18.11 0.38 30.55
N PHE A 575 -18.92 -0.38 31.29
CA PHE A 575 -20.12 0.16 31.93
C PHE A 575 -19.76 1.25 32.93
N SER A 576 -20.47 2.37 32.88
CA SER A 576 -20.10 3.60 33.60
C SER A 576 -21.34 4.34 34.11
N HIS A 577 -21.13 5.46 34.79
CA HIS A 577 -22.19 6.33 35.31
C HIS A 577 -23.25 5.54 36.10
N ASP A 578 -24.53 5.80 35.87
CA ASP A 578 -25.68 5.22 36.57
C ASP A 578 -25.66 3.68 36.54
N THR A 579 -25.25 3.09 35.42
CA THR A 579 -25.20 1.63 35.29
C THR A 579 -24.12 1.04 36.20
N ALA A 580 -22.91 1.58 36.18
CA ALA A 580 -21.87 1.13 37.10
C ALA A 580 -22.24 1.42 38.56
N LEU A 581 -22.90 2.55 38.84
CA LEU A 581 -23.30 2.93 40.19
C LEU A 581 -24.32 1.93 40.78
N ALA A 582 -25.29 1.52 39.96
CA ALA A 582 -26.25 0.48 40.32
C ALA A 582 -25.58 -0.89 40.50
N LEU A 583 -24.66 -1.27 39.61
CA LEU A 583 -23.94 -2.55 39.70
C LEU A 583 -23.05 -2.64 40.95
N HIS A 584 -22.44 -1.53 41.39
CA HIS A 584 -21.72 -1.49 42.67
C HIS A 584 -22.64 -1.52 43.91
N GLN A 585 -23.96 -1.38 43.70
CA GLN A 585 -24.96 -1.31 44.76
C GLN A 585 -24.60 -0.26 45.82
N LEU A 586 -24.18 0.94 45.38
CA LEU A 586 -23.75 2.03 46.26
C LEU A 586 -24.87 3.04 46.54
N SER A 587 -25.97 2.97 45.81
CA SER A 587 -27.12 3.86 46.01
C SER A 587 -28.39 3.20 45.50
N ASP A 588 -29.53 3.79 45.83
CA ASP A 588 -30.84 3.34 45.36
C ASP A 588 -31.17 3.80 43.93
N ILE A 589 -30.15 4.12 43.13
CA ILE A 589 -30.34 4.53 41.74
C ILE A 589 -30.95 3.39 40.92
N LEU A 590 -32.00 3.73 40.16
CA LEU A 590 -32.65 2.85 39.20
C LEU A 590 -32.43 3.42 37.79
N PRO A 591 -31.37 3.00 37.08
CA PRO A 591 -31.03 3.57 35.78
C PRO A 591 -32.16 3.32 34.78
N SER A 592 -32.70 4.39 34.19
CA SER A 592 -33.68 4.29 33.09
C SER A 592 -33.04 3.95 31.74
N ARG A 593 -31.69 4.04 31.68
CA ARG A 593 -30.86 3.78 30.50
C ARG A 593 -29.57 3.09 30.90
N ARG A 594 -28.97 2.40 29.94
CA ARG A 594 -27.68 1.70 30.09
C ARG A 594 -26.56 2.60 29.61
N HIS A 595 -25.63 2.90 30.50
CA HIS A 595 -24.51 3.79 30.27
C HIS A 595 -23.23 2.98 30.07
N VAL A 596 -22.59 3.18 28.92
CA VAL A 596 -21.32 2.53 28.58
C VAL A 596 -20.35 3.57 28.01
N THR A 597 -19.12 3.54 28.48
CA THR A 597 -18.02 4.37 27.98
C THR A 597 -17.19 3.57 26.98
N VAL A 598 -16.93 4.14 25.82
CA VAL A 598 -16.09 3.59 24.74
C VAL A 598 -14.93 4.55 24.45
N PRO A 599 -13.83 4.07 23.84
CA PRO A 599 -12.70 4.93 23.48
C PRO A 599 -13.09 6.12 22.60
N SER A 600 -12.30 7.20 22.65
CA SER A 600 -12.67 8.47 22.02
C SER A 600 -12.79 8.42 20.49
N GLY A 601 -12.12 7.45 19.85
CA GLY A 601 -12.17 7.19 18.41
C GLY A 601 -13.02 5.99 18.01
N TRP A 602 -13.77 5.39 18.95
CA TRP A 602 -14.60 4.23 18.66
C TRP A 602 -15.86 4.67 17.88
N GLU A 603 -16.16 3.96 16.79
CA GLU A 603 -17.38 4.15 16.00
C GLU A 603 -18.26 2.90 16.12
N LEU A 604 -19.58 3.09 16.10
CA LEU A 604 -20.51 1.96 16.14
C LEU A 604 -20.31 1.07 14.89
N PRO A 605 -20.01 -0.23 15.06
CA PRO A 605 -19.87 -1.14 13.92
C PRO A 605 -21.16 -1.18 13.08
N SER A 606 -21.01 -1.32 11.76
CA SER A 606 -22.13 -1.21 10.81
C SER A 606 -23.22 -2.29 11.01
N ASN A 607 -22.84 -3.43 11.59
CA ASN A 607 -23.69 -4.57 11.94
C ASN A 607 -24.24 -4.50 13.37
N ALA A 608 -23.69 -3.63 14.23
CA ALA A 608 -24.13 -3.49 15.61
C ALA A 608 -25.39 -2.61 15.67
N ARG A 609 -26.41 -3.09 16.37
CA ARG A 609 -27.62 -2.32 16.69
C ARG A 609 -27.74 -2.21 18.20
N LEU A 610 -27.34 -1.06 18.72
CA LEU A 610 -27.56 -0.74 20.13
C LEU A 610 -29.04 -0.46 20.35
N ASP A 611 -29.56 -0.95 21.47
CA ASP A 611 -30.92 -0.65 21.88
C ASP A 611 -31.10 0.85 22.19
N ARG A 612 -32.32 1.37 21.98
CA ARG A 612 -32.67 2.79 22.20
C ARG A 612 -32.44 3.25 23.64
N GLY A 613 -32.41 2.33 24.60
CA GLY A 613 -32.09 2.61 26.00
C GLY A 613 -30.59 2.77 26.29
N THR A 614 -29.71 2.72 25.28
CA THR A 614 -28.25 2.81 25.45
C THR A 614 -27.76 4.24 25.34
N VAL A 615 -26.86 4.65 26.24
CA VAL A 615 -26.15 5.92 26.21
C VAL A 615 -24.65 5.63 26.09
N LEU A 616 -24.07 6.04 24.97
CA LEU A 616 -22.64 5.96 24.71
C LEU A 616 -21.94 7.22 25.21
N HIS A 617 -20.87 7.03 25.94
CA HIS A 617 -19.93 8.07 26.34
C HIS A 617 -18.58 7.83 25.69
N HIS A 618 -17.91 8.88 25.22
CA HIS A 618 -16.59 8.77 24.59
C HIS A 618 -15.54 9.32 25.55
N ALA A 619 -14.74 8.43 26.15
CA ALA A 619 -13.64 8.81 27.03
C ALA A 619 -12.66 7.64 27.20
N GLU A 620 -11.40 7.98 27.48
CA GLU A 620 -10.42 6.97 27.87
C GLU A 620 -10.67 6.51 29.33
N VAL A 621 -10.69 5.19 29.52
CA VAL A 621 -10.79 4.54 30.83
C VAL A 621 -9.55 3.66 31.00
N GLY A 622 -8.67 4.04 31.91
CA GLY A 622 -7.41 3.33 32.13
C GLY A 622 -7.64 1.96 32.80
N PRO A 623 -6.76 0.97 32.61
CA PRO A 623 -6.90 -0.35 33.25
C PRO A 623 -7.01 -0.29 34.79
N SER A 624 -6.38 0.71 35.42
CA SER A 624 -6.47 0.95 36.87
C SER A 624 -7.86 1.41 37.33
N GLU A 625 -8.69 1.92 36.43
CA GLU A 625 -10.04 2.43 36.67
C GLU A 625 -11.12 1.38 36.36
N ILE A 626 -10.76 0.18 35.89
CA ILE A 626 -11.70 -0.87 35.50
C ILE A 626 -11.81 -1.94 36.62
N ALA A 627 -13.03 -2.33 36.92
CA ALA A 627 -13.39 -3.52 37.68
C ALA A 627 -14.18 -4.49 36.79
N TRP A 628 -14.29 -5.75 37.22
CA TRP A 628 -15.01 -6.79 36.48
C TRP A 628 -16.11 -7.40 37.34
N MET A 629 -17.31 -7.49 36.76
CA MET A 629 -18.42 -8.27 37.28
C MET A 629 -18.73 -9.34 36.23
N SER A 630 -18.08 -10.49 36.36
CA SER A 630 -17.94 -11.49 35.29
C SER A 630 -19.26 -11.71 34.49
N PRO A 631 -19.26 -11.52 33.15
CA PRO A 631 -18.12 -11.19 32.29
C PRO A 631 -17.97 -9.70 31.95
N ILE A 632 -18.77 -8.81 32.54
CA ILE A 632 -18.85 -7.41 32.09
C ILE A 632 -17.85 -6.48 32.82
N PRO A 633 -17.15 -5.59 32.09
CA PRO A 633 -16.29 -4.58 32.69
C PRO A 633 -17.11 -3.35 33.11
N LEU A 634 -16.76 -2.76 34.25
CA LEU A 634 -17.37 -1.53 34.77
C LEU A 634 -16.31 -0.60 35.37
N THR A 635 -16.60 0.70 35.41
CA THR A 635 -15.71 1.66 36.07
C THR A 635 -15.66 1.38 37.57
N LYS A 636 -14.49 1.56 38.20
CA LYS A 636 -14.33 1.45 39.65
C LYS A 636 -15.10 2.56 40.37
N PRO A 637 -15.51 2.35 41.63
CA PRO A 637 -16.34 3.29 42.39
C PRO A 637 -15.91 4.76 42.31
N LEU A 638 -14.61 5.06 42.45
CA LEU A 638 -14.11 6.43 42.34
C LEU A 638 -14.39 7.07 40.96
N ARG A 639 -14.13 6.32 39.88
CA ARG A 639 -14.38 6.80 38.52
C ARG A 639 -15.87 6.91 38.26
N THR A 640 -16.66 5.91 38.67
CA THR A 640 -18.12 5.92 38.58
C THR A 640 -18.72 7.17 39.25
N LEU A 641 -18.29 7.49 40.47
CA LEU A 641 -18.75 8.67 41.20
C LEU A 641 -18.41 9.98 40.47
N ARG A 642 -17.18 10.09 39.92
CA ARG A 642 -16.78 11.24 39.12
C ARG A 642 -17.65 11.41 37.87
N ASP A 643 -17.82 10.32 37.10
CA ASP A 643 -18.67 10.28 35.91
C ASP A 643 -20.13 10.70 36.25
N CYS A 644 -20.68 10.20 37.36
CA CYS A 644 -22.03 10.56 37.81
C CYS A 644 -22.14 12.04 38.25
N ILE A 645 -21.12 12.59 38.91
CA ILE A 645 -21.07 14.01 39.30
C ILE A 645 -21.03 14.89 38.05
N GLU A 646 -20.15 14.57 37.08
CA GLU A 646 -20.02 15.32 35.83
C GLU A 646 -21.30 15.29 34.98
N LYS A 647 -22.00 14.15 34.96
CA LYS A 647 -23.30 14.00 34.31
C LYS A 647 -24.43 14.75 35.03
N GLY A 648 -24.27 15.09 36.31
CA GLY A 648 -25.28 15.78 37.12
C GLY A 648 -26.32 14.85 37.75
N VAL A 649 -25.91 13.66 38.22
CA VAL A 649 -26.77 12.81 39.08
C VAL A 649 -27.11 13.55 40.38
N SER A 650 -28.31 13.31 40.93
CA SER A 650 -28.81 14.01 42.14
C SER A 650 -27.77 14.00 43.28
N PRO A 651 -27.52 15.15 43.94
CA PRO A 651 -26.58 15.23 45.06
C PRO A 651 -26.89 14.24 46.20
N GLU A 652 -28.17 13.92 46.43
CA GLU A 652 -28.59 12.95 47.45
C GLU A 652 -28.08 11.53 47.13
N ILE A 653 -28.21 11.12 45.87
CA ILE A 653 -27.71 9.82 45.39
C ILE A 653 -26.19 9.76 45.46
N ILE A 654 -25.51 10.86 45.11
CA ILE A 654 -24.04 10.95 45.16
C ILE A 654 -23.53 10.85 46.61
N GLU A 655 -24.12 11.58 47.55
CA GLU A 655 -23.69 11.52 48.95
C GLU A 655 -23.99 10.15 49.59
N GLN A 656 -25.12 9.50 49.24
CA GLN A 656 -25.37 8.10 49.62
C GLN A 656 -24.24 7.19 49.10
N ALA A 657 -23.91 7.29 47.81
CA ALA A 657 -22.90 6.47 47.18
C ALA A 657 -21.48 6.71 47.74
N ILE A 658 -21.12 7.95 48.05
CA ILE A 658 -19.86 8.28 48.71
C ILE A 658 -19.80 7.64 50.10
N SER A 659 -20.89 7.77 50.88
CA SER A 659 -20.96 7.21 52.23
C SER A 659 -20.82 5.68 52.20
N GLU A 660 -21.53 5.00 51.31
CA GLU A 660 -21.45 3.55 51.16
C GLU A 660 -20.08 3.08 50.66
N ALA A 661 -19.51 3.76 49.65
CA ALA A 661 -18.20 3.42 49.11
C ALA A 661 -17.09 3.59 50.16
N LEU A 662 -17.15 4.65 50.98
CA LEU A 662 -16.25 4.86 52.11
C LEU A 662 -16.42 3.77 53.18
N ALA A 663 -17.67 3.47 53.57
CA ALA A 663 -17.95 2.46 54.59
C ALA A 663 -17.49 1.05 54.17
N ARG A 664 -17.56 0.74 52.87
CA ARG A 664 -17.09 -0.53 52.28
C ARG A 664 -15.60 -0.51 51.93
N GLY A 665 -14.87 0.59 52.18
CA GLY A 665 -13.44 0.72 51.89
C GLY A 665 -13.10 0.72 50.40
N MET A 666 -14.05 1.05 49.53
CA MET A 666 -13.88 1.09 48.08
C MET A 666 -13.22 2.38 47.59
N ILE A 667 -13.31 3.44 48.38
CA ILE A 667 -12.65 4.74 48.19
C ILE A 667 -12.10 5.25 49.53
N THR A 668 -11.16 6.18 49.47
CA THR A 668 -10.50 6.79 50.63
C THR A 668 -11.04 8.19 50.93
N GLN A 669 -10.83 8.68 52.17
CA GLN A 669 -11.20 10.05 52.55
C GLN A 669 -10.51 11.12 51.70
N ALA A 670 -9.27 10.87 51.25
CA ALA A 670 -8.55 11.78 50.36
C ALA A 670 -9.24 11.90 49.00
N GLU A 671 -9.62 10.76 48.40
CA GLU A 671 -10.33 10.73 47.12
C GLU A 671 -11.72 11.40 47.18
N VAL A 672 -12.39 11.33 48.34
CA VAL A 672 -13.66 12.04 48.54
C VAL A 672 -13.49 13.56 48.58
N GLN A 673 -12.39 14.07 49.17
CA GLN A 673 -12.10 15.50 49.11
C GLN A 673 -11.88 15.95 47.66
N ASP A 674 -11.16 15.15 46.86
CA ASP A 674 -10.94 15.43 45.45
C ASP A 674 -12.26 15.43 44.64
N LEU A 675 -13.16 14.47 44.90
CA LEU A 675 -14.50 14.44 44.28
C LEU A 675 -15.32 15.69 44.62
N ARG A 676 -15.30 16.15 45.88
CA ARG A 676 -16.03 17.35 46.32
C ARG A 676 -15.46 18.63 45.70
N LEU A 677 -14.14 18.71 45.56
CA LEU A 677 -13.48 19.81 44.86
C LEU A 677 -13.82 19.82 43.36
N ALA A 678 -13.94 18.66 42.74
CA ALA A 678 -14.37 18.54 41.34
C ALA A 678 -15.84 18.97 41.17
N SER A 679 -16.75 18.54 42.05
CA SER A 679 -18.16 18.94 42.04
C SER A 679 -18.34 20.46 42.16
N ALA A 680 -17.55 21.13 43.02
CA ALA A 680 -17.60 22.58 43.20
C ALA A 680 -17.05 23.40 42.01
N ARG A 681 -16.33 22.77 41.07
CA ARG A 681 -15.85 23.42 39.83
C ARG A 681 -16.81 23.26 38.65
N SER A 682 -17.72 22.28 38.73
CA SER A 682 -18.68 21.94 37.68
C SER A 682 -20.07 22.58 37.90
N ALA A 683 -20.31 23.14 39.09
CA ALA A 683 -21.46 23.98 39.42
C ALA A 683 -21.16 25.46 39.14
#